data_AF-A0A318NF68-F1
#
_entry.id   AF-A0A318NF68-F1
#
_cell.length_a   1.000
_cell.length_b   1.000
_cell.length_c   1.000
_cell.angle_alpha   90.00
_cell.angle_beta   90.00
_cell.angle_gamma   90.00
#
_symmetry.space_group_name_H-M   'P 1'
#
loop_
_entity.id
_entity.type
_entity.pdbx_description
1 polymer ?
#
loop_
_entity_poly.entity_id
_entity_poly.type
_entity_poly.pdbx_seq_one_letter_code
_entity_poly.pdbx_strand_id
1 'polypeptide(L)'
;MFRPTTARAHHRRLATRAAIALSLVGTSLALALPAQASEPAAPARPQGPCDIYAADSTPCVTAHSTTRALSASYDGPLYQVLRTSDQAVKDIGIVAPSAGPVPDAGGYADAAAQDAFCASTLCLITVVYDQSGKGNHLYQAPPGTFRGQEVGGYNTLSIADMAPVTVSGHKAYGVYIMPGMGYRNNDASYLAKDDEPQGIYMVFDGTHFDSGCCFNYGNTSTNSRAVGTGTMDTVYFGTATAWGKGRGPGPWIMSDMEAGLFSGYNAGVNEADPTIDSWRFVTGSVNGGGGNQWDLRGGNAQDGTLSTFYSGPRPGSLTNSTYFPMHRRGAVQLGNGGDNGNGSAGTFYEGVMTAGYPTDASVQAVQANIVAAKYEVQRLSLSRATTFTPGSTQSVTETFTNTTGSRATDVELSLATPNGWKAVVSGTSNTSKTISAVEPGASVEATFTVTAASTTGAGYLSGKAGWTSPTLGGGQSTSIAQAVRNVLPVKINEVRFRTSSNATDQFIELYNPTGVDIDISNWTLTNTPGQSAATLLATIPASTKLAAGGTYLLGLSGSGLAAPANPGATTINVRSTTDFAVGQQIDIDNGSGRGTRVVQAVGTAATTPTTLFVPVTTGPWLTIPAGSTNVPVTSAAGFAVGQKIAIDSAANYELATVTEVGKASTQTTLSAAAAAGASNIKVAANANMTVGDKLTIDAGEYKEVVTVAEIGTTGVNGTGITLTAPLRFNHRSAVDVSDRGTGISFSPATSRAHSSGVSVQALGSGITLDTAVNTGHPLGAAIVNPQVTTAGYQGSPRPDQWFGGALSVSAGSIALRDATGAVVVDAMVYGSQQSSSSGNGTITSPELAVLEADQGGGGCIVVVAGSAAGPGRSNTRAPDGKDADSLCRDFVTSTAPSPGVAKPVVTATAAPVNWGTAATVTVTVSAGGKPALGTVELREGDTARGTATLSANRATFTLPAGLAAGSHELTALYSGSDTLSAAQGTVTLTVNLPPAWTATKIYNTGDKVSLDGKVYLASWWTQNQKPGDPNGPWQELALTEDGRTIWTASRIFNAGDQVSYAGHSYESKWWTRNQAPGDPSGPWKLLS
;
A
#
# COMPACT_ATOMS: atom_id res chain seq x y z
N MET A 1 -19.98 -34.63 -26.10
CA MET A 1 -21.18 -34.82 -26.95
C MET A 1 -21.10 -33.79 -28.08
N PHE A 2 -21.08 -34.27 -29.33
CA PHE A 2 -21.17 -33.60 -30.64
C PHE A 2 -20.46 -32.24 -30.92
N ARG A 3 -19.37 -32.38 -31.71
CA ARG A 3 -18.81 -31.45 -32.72
C ARG A 3 -19.80 -31.27 -33.90
N PRO A 4 -19.68 -30.23 -34.79
CA PRO A 4 -18.60 -30.16 -35.82
C PRO A 4 -18.10 -28.72 -36.13
N THR A 5 -16.81 -28.42 -36.32
CA THR A 5 -15.92 -28.54 -37.51
C THR A 5 -16.51 -28.22 -38.89
N THR A 6 -16.01 -27.13 -39.52
CA THR A 6 -15.69 -27.10 -40.97
C THR A 6 -14.56 -26.09 -41.27
N ALA A 7 -13.58 -26.57 -42.05
CA ALA A 7 -12.50 -25.82 -42.67
C ALA A 7 -12.84 -25.41 -44.12
N ARG A 8 -12.24 -24.33 -44.64
CA ARG A 8 -12.06 -24.03 -46.08
C ARG A 8 -10.74 -23.25 -46.23
N ALA A 9 -9.67 -23.81 -46.79
CA ALA A 9 -9.39 -24.17 -48.20
C ALA A 9 -8.95 -22.96 -49.06
N HIS A 10 -7.64 -22.95 -49.35
CA HIS A 10 -6.96 -22.11 -50.33
C HIS A 10 -7.47 -22.34 -51.75
N HIS A 11 -7.67 -21.26 -52.51
CA HIS A 11 -7.63 -21.30 -53.97
C HIS A 11 -6.70 -20.22 -54.53
N ARG A 12 -5.59 -20.69 -55.10
CA ARG A 12 -4.78 -19.99 -56.10
C ARG A 12 -5.60 -19.86 -57.39
N ARG A 13 -5.55 -18.70 -58.05
CA ARG A 13 -5.79 -18.59 -59.49
C ARG A 13 -4.62 -17.86 -60.15
N LEU A 14 -4.12 -18.48 -61.20
CA LEU A 14 -3.02 -18.07 -62.06
C LEU A 14 -3.58 -17.55 -63.39
N ALA A 15 -2.80 -16.68 -64.04
CA ALA A 15 -2.83 -16.27 -65.45
C ALA A 15 -4.00 -15.30 -65.86
N THR A 16 -3.80 -14.30 -66.72
CA THR A 16 -2.95 -14.28 -67.92
C THR A 16 -2.58 -12.83 -68.30
N ARG A 17 -1.32 -12.61 -68.72
CA ARG A 17 -0.85 -11.39 -69.39
C ARG A 17 -1.33 -11.38 -70.85
N ALA A 18 -1.85 -10.25 -71.32
CA ALA A 18 -1.95 -9.94 -72.74
C ALA A 18 -1.44 -8.51 -72.96
N ALA A 19 -0.31 -8.40 -73.64
CA ALA A 19 0.25 -7.15 -74.11
C ALA A 19 -0.31 -6.86 -75.51
N ILE A 20 -0.91 -5.68 -75.69
CA ILE A 20 -1.19 -5.12 -77.02
C ILE A 20 -0.64 -3.69 -77.00
N ALA A 21 0.45 -3.51 -77.75
CA ALA A 21 0.99 -2.20 -78.07
C ALA A 21 0.17 -1.62 -79.23
N LEU A 22 -0.40 -0.43 -79.04
CA LEU A 22 -0.94 0.37 -80.12
C LEU A 22 -0.51 1.83 -79.93
N SER A 23 0.45 2.23 -80.76
CA SER A 23 0.88 3.61 -80.95
C SER A 23 -0.17 4.37 -81.76
N LEU A 24 -0.76 5.42 -81.18
CA LEU A 24 -1.50 6.45 -81.92
C LEU A 24 -1.21 7.83 -81.33
N VAL A 25 -0.58 8.65 -82.16
CA VAL A 25 -0.43 10.10 -82.01
C VAL A 25 -1.77 10.74 -82.39
N GLY A 26 -2.30 11.66 -81.58
CA GLY A 26 -3.40 12.51 -82.04
C GLY A 26 -4.24 13.18 -80.95
N THR A 27 -3.97 14.48 -80.78
CA THR A 27 -4.92 15.57 -80.44
C THR A 27 -5.55 15.63 -79.05
N SER A 28 -5.13 16.69 -78.36
CA SER A 28 -5.66 17.31 -77.15
C SER A 28 -7.17 17.57 -77.19
N LEU A 29 -7.88 17.01 -76.21
CA LEU A 29 -9.14 17.54 -75.69
C LEU A 29 -9.02 17.54 -74.15
N ALA A 30 -8.77 18.71 -73.59
CA ALA A 30 -8.71 18.93 -72.14
C ALA A 30 -10.13 18.84 -71.55
N LEU A 31 -10.50 17.66 -71.08
CA LEU A 31 -11.57 17.50 -70.10
C LEU A 31 -10.99 17.82 -68.73
N ALA A 32 -11.34 18.99 -68.20
CA ALA A 32 -11.08 19.34 -66.81
C ALA A 32 -11.83 18.36 -65.90
N LEU A 33 -11.14 17.33 -65.43
CA LEU A 33 -11.54 16.60 -64.23
C LEU A 33 -11.59 17.61 -63.08
N PRO A 34 -12.63 17.64 -62.24
CA PRO A 34 -12.52 18.37 -60.99
C PRO A 34 -11.31 17.78 -60.27
N ALA A 35 -10.37 18.64 -59.89
CA ALA A 35 -9.27 18.24 -59.02
C ALA A 35 -9.90 17.54 -57.82
N GLN A 36 -9.67 16.23 -57.69
CA GLN A 36 -9.86 15.57 -56.41
C GLN A 36 -8.96 16.34 -55.45
N ALA A 37 -9.56 17.16 -54.58
CA ALA A 37 -8.84 17.74 -53.47
C ALA A 37 -8.20 16.56 -52.74
N SER A 38 -6.87 16.48 -52.77
CA SER A 38 -6.12 15.50 -52.00
C SER A 38 -6.58 15.63 -50.57
N GLU A 39 -7.13 14.56 -49.99
CA GLU A 39 -7.44 14.53 -48.56
C GLU A 39 -6.19 14.98 -47.79
N PRO A 40 -6.33 15.87 -46.79
CA PRO A 40 -5.18 16.31 -46.01
C PRO A 40 -4.48 15.08 -45.43
N ALA A 41 -3.18 14.96 -45.67
CA ALA A 41 -2.39 13.87 -45.12
C ALA A 41 -2.18 14.10 -43.61
N ALA A 42 -2.23 13.04 -42.81
CA ALA A 42 -1.89 13.12 -41.40
C ALA A 42 -0.45 13.63 -41.25
N PRO A 43 -0.16 14.50 -40.27
CA PRO A 43 1.19 14.99 -40.05
C PRO A 43 2.12 13.83 -39.66
N ALA A 44 3.34 13.85 -40.17
CA ALA A 44 4.33 12.83 -39.82
C ALA A 44 4.73 12.97 -38.35
N ARG A 45 4.97 11.83 -37.68
CA ARG A 45 5.48 11.83 -36.31
C ARG A 45 6.86 12.50 -36.26
N PRO A 46 7.11 13.44 -35.33
CA PRO A 46 8.42 14.02 -35.16
C PRO A 46 9.44 12.97 -34.74
N GLN A 47 10.72 13.22 -35.04
CA GLN A 47 11.83 12.41 -34.53
C GLN A 47 11.77 12.34 -33.01
N GLY A 48 11.97 11.15 -32.46
CA GLY A 48 12.05 10.90 -31.02
C GLY A 48 13.49 10.85 -30.51
N PRO A 49 13.68 10.65 -29.18
CA PRO A 49 15.00 10.57 -28.56
C PRO A 49 15.95 9.56 -29.22
N CYS A 50 15.44 8.39 -29.62
CA CYS A 50 16.29 7.36 -30.24
C CYS A 50 16.68 7.67 -31.68
N ASP A 51 15.90 8.48 -32.40
CA ASP A 51 16.30 8.94 -33.74
C ASP A 51 17.46 9.95 -33.64
N ILE A 52 17.41 10.82 -32.62
CA ILE A 52 18.45 11.81 -32.33
C ILE A 52 19.77 11.10 -31.96
N TYR A 53 19.70 10.15 -31.04
CA TYR A 53 20.87 9.36 -30.63
C TYR A 53 21.43 8.51 -31.77
N ALA A 54 20.57 7.91 -32.62
CA ALA A 54 21.03 7.19 -33.79
C ALA A 54 21.77 8.10 -34.80
N ALA A 55 21.29 9.33 -35.00
CA ALA A 55 21.95 10.32 -35.85
C ALA A 55 23.33 10.75 -35.32
N ASP A 56 23.54 10.68 -34.00
CA ASP A 56 24.82 10.94 -33.32
C ASP A 56 25.74 9.70 -33.26
N SER A 57 25.39 8.60 -33.95
CA SER A 57 26.11 7.31 -33.88
C SER A 57 26.19 6.71 -32.47
N THR A 58 25.25 7.07 -31.59
CA THR A 58 25.11 6.52 -30.25
C THR A 58 23.72 5.88 -30.06
N PRO A 59 23.32 4.90 -30.90
CA PRO A 59 21.94 4.44 -30.98
C PRO A 59 21.44 3.83 -29.67
N CYS A 60 20.12 3.94 -29.43
CA CYS A 60 19.45 3.26 -28.34
C CYS A 60 19.64 1.73 -28.44
N VAL A 61 20.00 1.10 -27.33
CA VAL A 61 19.95 -0.35 -27.10
C VAL A 61 18.82 -0.75 -26.18
N THR A 62 18.25 0.20 -25.45
CA THR A 62 16.95 0.08 -24.79
C THR A 62 16.17 1.37 -24.99
N ALA A 63 14.85 1.28 -25.10
CA ALA A 63 13.96 2.44 -25.15
C ALA A 63 12.63 2.11 -24.48
N HIS A 64 12.41 2.59 -23.26
CA HIS A 64 11.25 2.25 -22.43
C HIS A 64 10.40 3.48 -22.18
N SER A 65 9.09 3.37 -22.40
CA SER A 65 8.13 4.41 -22.03
C SER A 65 6.73 3.81 -21.98
N THR A 66 5.93 4.24 -21.00
CA THR A 66 4.49 3.96 -20.94
C THR A 66 3.64 5.12 -21.46
N THR A 67 4.28 6.21 -21.89
CA THR A 67 3.62 7.47 -22.24
C THR A 67 3.68 7.79 -23.73
N ARG A 68 4.78 7.49 -24.42
CA ARG A 68 4.95 7.77 -25.85
C ARG A 68 5.99 6.90 -26.56
N ALA A 69 5.93 6.93 -27.89
CA ALA A 69 6.98 6.43 -28.76
C ALA A 69 8.25 7.30 -28.66
N LEU A 70 9.41 6.65 -28.63
CA LEU A 70 10.74 7.25 -28.52
C LEU A 70 11.50 7.24 -29.86
N SER A 71 10.87 6.75 -30.93
CA SER A 71 11.29 6.91 -32.33
C SER A 71 10.06 7.21 -33.20
N ALA A 72 10.25 8.04 -34.24
CA ALA A 72 9.23 8.38 -35.22
C ALA A 72 8.63 7.15 -35.90
N SER A 73 9.43 6.09 -36.10
CA SER A 73 9.07 4.89 -36.84
C SER A 73 8.42 3.78 -36.01
N TYR A 74 8.35 3.94 -34.69
CA TYR A 74 7.88 2.88 -33.79
C TYR A 74 6.35 2.81 -33.77
N ASP A 75 5.74 1.68 -34.15
CA ASP A 75 4.28 1.48 -34.10
C ASP A 75 3.86 0.27 -33.25
N GLY A 76 4.76 -0.21 -32.38
CA GLY A 76 4.51 -1.35 -31.50
C GLY A 76 3.80 -0.99 -30.18
N PRO A 77 3.60 -2.00 -29.31
CA PRO A 77 3.03 -1.80 -27.99
C PRO A 77 4.02 -1.14 -27.03
N LEU A 78 3.60 -0.13 -26.27
CA LEU A 78 4.43 0.54 -25.27
C LEU A 78 4.57 -0.27 -23.98
N TYR A 79 3.47 -0.86 -23.50
CA TYR A 79 3.45 -1.68 -22.30
C TYR A 79 2.27 -2.65 -22.31
N GLN A 80 2.27 -3.60 -21.37
CA GLN A 80 1.19 -4.55 -21.17
C GLN A 80 0.55 -4.34 -19.80
N VAL A 81 -0.77 -4.40 -19.74
CA VAL A 81 -1.55 -4.41 -18.50
C VAL A 81 -2.21 -5.76 -18.26
N LEU A 82 -2.24 -6.20 -17.01
CA LEU A 82 -2.98 -7.36 -16.51
C LEU A 82 -4.18 -6.89 -15.71
N ARG A 83 -5.37 -7.36 -16.10
CA ARG A 83 -6.62 -7.08 -15.40
C ARG A 83 -6.83 -8.09 -14.28
N THR A 84 -6.95 -7.62 -13.04
CA THR A 84 -6.94 -8.52 -11.87
C THR A 84 -8.20 -9.36 -11.72
N SER A 85 -9.34 -8.91 -12.28
CA SER A 85 -10.63 -9.60 -12.17
C SER A 85 -10.69 -10.94 -12.90
N ASP A 86 -9.96 -11.09 -14.03
CA ASP A 86 -9.99 -12.29 -14.86
C ASP A 86 -8.60 -12.74 -15.35
N GLN A 87 -7.54 -12.06 -14.91
CA GLN A 87 -6.15 -12.31 -15.30
C GLN A 87 -5.90 -12.15 -16.81
N ALA A 88 -6.79 -11.46 -17.54
CA ALA A 88 -6.57 -11.13 -18.94
C ALA A 88 -5.49 -10.06 -19.09
N VAL A 89 -4.69 -10.15 -20.14
CA VAL A 89 -3.69 -9.14 -20.49
C VAL A 89 -4.08 -8.35 -21.73
N LYS A 90 -3.62 -7.09 -21.82
CA LYS A 90 -3.76 -6.25 -23.00
C LYS A 90 -2.50 -5.41 -23.20
N ASP A 91 -1.99 -5.44 -24.42
CA ASP A 91 -0.94 -4.53 -24.84
C ASP A 91 -1.54 -3.16 -25.17
N ILE A 92 -0.95 -2.11 -24.63
CA ILE A 92 -1.31 -0.72 -24.88
C ILE A 92 -0.34 -0.16 -25.92
N GLY A 93 -0.88 0.10 -27.11
CA GLY A 93 -0.14 0.69 -28.22
C GLY A 93 -0.09 2.21 -28.16
N ILE A 94 0.28 2.78 -29.29
CA ILE A 94 0.25 4.23 -29.51
C ILE A 94 -0.94 4.61 -30.38
N VAL A 95 -1.38 5.86 -30.23
CA VAL A 95 -2.36 6.44 -31.13
C VAL A 95 -1.71 6.74 -32.48
N ALA A 96 -2.36 6.33 -33.56
CA ALA A 96 -1.88 6.56 -34.92
C ALA A 96 -2.05 8.04 -35.34
N PRO A 97 -1.20 8.56 -36.25
CA PRO A 97 -1.38 9.89 -36.82
C PRO A 97 -2.76 10.06 -37.47
N SER A 98 -3.39 11.22 -37.27
CA SER A 98 -4.71 11.57 -37.80
C SER A 98 -4.66 12.87 -38.58
N ALA A 99 -5.38 12.92 -39.71
CA ALA A 99 -5.53 14.12 -40.53
C ALA A 99 -6.67 15.05 -40.09
N GLY A 100 -7.57 14.62 -39.21
CA GLY A 100 -8.75 15.42 -38.86
C GLY A 100 -9.50 14.97 -37.60
N PRO A 101 -10.38 15.83 -37.04
CA PRO A 101 -10.69 17.21 -37.47
C PRO A 101 -9.60 18.24 -37.12
N VAL A 102 -8.68 17.88 -36.21
CA VAL A 102 -7.43 18.62 -35.95
C VAL A 102 -6.27 17.68 -36.30
N PRO A 103 -5.30 18.10 -37.13
CA PRO A 103 -4.14 17.27 -37.45
C PRO A 103 -3.37 16.87 -36.18
N ASP A 104 -3.12 15.58 -36.03
CA ASP A 104 -2.45 14.98 -34.88
C ASP A 104 -1.39 13.99 -35.36
N ALA A 105 -0.16 14.14 -34.87
CA ALA A 105 0.97 13.30 -35.25
C ALA A 105 0.95 11.94 -34.52
N GLY A 106 0.07 11.75 -33.54
CA GLY A 106 -0.03 10.55 -32.73
C GLY A 106 1.26 10.28 -31.95
N GLY A 107 1.50 9.00 -31.64
CA GLY A 107 2.72 8.55 -30.98
C GLY A 107 2.69 8.58 -29.46
N TYR A 108 1.65 9.10 -28.83
CA TYR A 108 1.40 8.95 -27.39
C TYR A 108 0.59 7.67 -27.11
N ALA A 109 0.62 7.19 -25.86
CA ALA A 109 -0.06 5.97 -25.44
C ALA A 109 -1.58 6.04 -25.66
N ASP A 110 -2.18 4.92 -26.08
CA ASP A 110 -3.64 4.78 -26.15
C ASP A 110 -4.23 4.54 -24.74
N ALA A 111 -4.24 5.60 -23.93
CA ALA A 111 -4.81 5.56 -22.58
C ALA A 111 -6.31 5.22 -22.57
N ALA A 112 -7.04 5.52 -23.65
CA ALA A 112 -8.45 5.15 -23.77
C ALA A 112 -8.63 3.62 -23.86
N ALA A 113 -7.72 2.93 -24.55
CA ALA A 113 -7.70 1.47 -24.56
C ALA A 113 -7.38 0.85 -23.19
N GLN A 114 -6.51 1.48 -22.38
CA GLN A 114 -6.31 1.08 -20.99
C GLN A 114 -7.58 1.29 -20.17
N ASP A 115 -8.14 2.51 -20.20
CA ASP A 115 -9.33 2.87 -19.43
C ASP A 115 -10.52 1.92 -19.72
N ALA A 116 -10.73 1.60 -20.99
CA ALA A 116 -11.77 0.66 -21.41
C ALA A 116 -11.51 -0.78 -20.95
N PHE A 117 -10.24 -1.22 -20.98
CA PHE A 117 -9.88 -2.57 -20.56
C PHE A 117 -9.97 -2.75 -19.05
N CYS A 118 -9.51 -1.75 -18.31
CA CYS A 118 -9.45 -1.70 -16.84
C CYS A 118 -10.76 -1.18 -16.21
N ALA A 119 -11.80 -0.95 -17.01
CA ALA A 119 -13.07 -0.45 -16.53
C ALA A 119 -13.61 -1.29 -15.37
N SER A 120 -13.88 -0.61 -14.24
CA SER A 120 -14.43 -1.21 -13.02
C SER A 120 -13.56 -2.31 -12.37
N THR A 121 -12.25 -2.30 -12.59
CA THR A 121 -11.31 -3.22 -11.93
C THR A 121 -9.91 -2.60 -11.85
N LEU A 122 -9.02 -3.22 -11.10
CA LEU A 122 -7.62 -2.84 -11.05
C LEU A 122 -6.84 -3.49 -12.21
N CYS A 123 -5.86 -2.77 -12.73
CA CYS A 123 -4.88 -3.27 -13.69
C CYS A 123 -3.46 -3.08 -13.16
N LEU A 124 -2.58 -4.03 -13.46
CA LEU A 124 -1.16 -3.99 -13.15
C LEU A 124 -0.34 -3.90 -14.44
N ILE A 125 0.72 -3.09 -14.46
CA ILE A 125 1.66 -3.05 -15.60
C ILE A 125 2.60 -4.26 -15.48
N THR A 126 2.51 -5.22 -16.41
CA THR A 126 3.31 -6.47 -16.37
C THR A 126 4.60 -6.38 -17.18
N VAL A 127 4.59 -5.60 -18.27
CA VAL A 127 5.72 -5.43 -19.18
C VAL A 127 5.82 -3.98 -19.60
N VAL A 128 7.02 -3.40 -19.59
CA VAL A 128 7.32 -2.14 -20.30
C VAL A 128 8.20 -2.51 -21.49
N TYR A 129 7.66 -2.35 -22.71
CA TYR A 129 8.31 -2.85 -23.91
C TYR A 129 9.47 -1.92 -24.33
N ASP A 130 10.61 -2.55 -24.58
CA ASP A 130 11.72 -1.94 -25.34
C ASP A 130 11.34 -1.66 -26.80
N GLN A 131 11.38 -0.39 -27.17
CA GLN A 131 11.07 0.13 -28.50
C GLN A 131 12.26 0.12 -29.46
N SER A 132 13.48 -0.14 -28.97
CA SER A 132 14.72 -0.10 -29.78
C SER A 132 14.83 -1.24 -30.80
N GLY A 133 13.96 -2.25 -30.70
CA GLY A 133 13.99 -3.46 -31.51
C GLY A 133 15.03 -4.50 -31.04
N LYS A 134 15.63 -4.31 -29.86
CA LYS A 134 16.58 -5.27 -29.26
C LYS A 134 15.91 -6.30 -28.36
N GLY A 135 14.63 -6.11 -28.04
CA GLY A 135 13.86 -7.05 -27.22
C GLY A 135 14.18 -6.98 -25.73
N ASN A 136 14.79 -5.87 -25.29
CA ASN A 136 15.23 -5.66 -23.91
C ASN A 136 14.10 -5.21 -22.99
N HIS A 137 12.89 -5.75 -23.17
CA HIS A 137 11.70 -5.36 -22.41
C HIS A 137 11.90 -5.54 -20.91
N LEU A 138 11.30 -4.68 -20.11
CA LEU A 138 11.31 -4.76 -18.65
C LEU A 138 10.14 -5.60 -18.15
N TYR A 139 10.44 -6.59 -17.30
CA TYR A 139 9.48 -7.49 -16.68
C TYR A 139 9.47 -7.31 -15.16
N GLN A 140 8.55 -7.97 -14.46
CA GLN A 140 8.59 -8.07 -13.00
C GLN A 140 9.98 -8.48 -12.50
N ALA A 141 10.57 -7.69 -11.59
CA ALA A 141 11.93 -7.96 -11.12
C ALA A 141 12.01 -9.29 -10.32
N PRO A 142 12.92 -10.20 -10.70
CA PRO A 142 13.13 -11.46 -9.98
C PRO A 142 13.86 -11.24 -8.65
N PRO A 143 13.76 -12.19 -7.70
CA PRO A 143 14.47 -12.12 -6.42
C PRO A 143 15.98 -11.97 -6.61
N GLY A 144 16.59 -11.19 -5.71
CA GLY A 144 18.02 -10.95 -5.64
C GLY A 144 18.64 -11.29 -4.29
N THR A 145 19.65 -10.53 -3.88
CA THR A 145 20.08 -10.51 -2.47
C THR A 145 18.91 -10.07 -1.58
N PHE A 146 18.20 -9.02 -2.00
CA PHE A 146 16.94 -8.62 -1.42
C PHE A 146 15.78 -9.25 -2.18
N ARG A 147 14.74 -9.66 -1.44
CA ARG A 147 13.55 -10.30 -1.99
C ARG A 147 12.39 -9.32 -1.93
N GLY A 148 11.58 -9.28 -2.98
CA GLY A 148 10.30 -8.59 -2.97
C GLY A 148 9.22 -9.33 -2.20
N GLN A 149 8.01 -8.78 -2.22
CA GLN A 149 6.87 -9.29 -1.45
C GLN A 149 5.91 -10.16 -2.26
N GLU A 150 6.08 -10.26 -3.57
CA GLU A 150 5.27 -11.12 -4.42
C GLU A 150 5.75 -12.58 -4.38
N VAL A 151 4.88 -13.52 -4.76
CA VAL A 151 5.15 -14.98 -4.81
C VAL A 151 6.57 -15.27 -5.31
N GLY A 152 7.33 -16.06 -4.56
CA GLY A 152 8.71 -16.44 -4.93
C GLY A 152 9.77 -15.36 -4.65
N GLY A 153 9.39 -14.27 -4.00
CA GLY A 153 10.28 -13.15 -3.67
C GLY A 153 10.51 -12.18 -4.80
N TYR A 154 9.61 -12.16 -5.78
CA TYR A 154 9.58 -11.15 -6.83
C TYR A 154 9.12 -9.81 -6.27
N ASN A 155 9.51 -8.73 -6.93
CA ASN A 155 8.95 -7.42 -6.61
C ASN A 155 7.48 -7.36 -7.05
N THR A 156 6.67 -6.55 -6.39
CA THR A 156 5.28 -6.31 -6.81
C THR A 156 5.25 -5.46 -8.10
N LEU A 157 4.12 -5.50 -8.82
CA LEU A 157 3.92 -4.74 -10.05
C LEU A 157 3.16 -3.43 -9.80
N SER A 158 3.43 -2.40 -10.59
CA SER A 158 2.76 -1.10 -10.50
C SER A 158 1.28 -1.17 -10.91
N ILE A 159 0.44 -0.47 -10.16
CA ILE A 159 -0.97 -0.24 -10.52
C ILE A 159 -1.03 0.78 -11.67
N ALA A 160 -1.72 0.43 -12.74
CA ALA A 160 -1.57 1.07 -14.05
C ALA A 160 -2.11 2.50 -14.16
N ASP A 161 -2.95 2.94 -13.23
CA ASP A 161 -3.62 4.25 -13.25
C ASP A 161 -3.17 5.20 -12.12
N MET A 162 -2.10 4.87 -11.38
CA MET A 162 -1.60 5.67 -10.26
C MET A 162 -0.72 6.87 -10.64
N ALA A 163 -0.23 6.93 -11.89
CA ALA A 163 0.58 8.06 -12.38
C ALA A 163 0.00 8.71 -13.65
N PRO A 164 -1.25 9.19 -13.63
CA PRO A 164 -1.86 9.84 -14.78
C PRO A 164 -1.19 11.19 -15.08
N VAL A 165 -0.94 11.44 -16.36
CA VAL A 165 -0.33 12.68 -16.88
C VAL A 165 -0.97 13.05 -18.20
N THR A 166 -0.60 14.21 -18.74
CA THR A 166 -0.76 14.48 -20.16
C THR A 166 0.58 14.64 -20.85
N VAL A 167 0.71 14.08 -22.05
CA VAL A 167 1.85 14.23 -22.94
C VAL A 167 1.35 14.69 -24.30
N SER A 168 1.93 15.77 -24.82
CA SER A 168 1.52 16.43 -26.07
C SER A 168 0.04 16.80 -26.08
N GLY A 169 -0.53 17.04 -24.89
CA GLY A 169 -1.94 17.33 -24.72
C GLY A 169 -2.86 16.11 -24.69
N HIS A 170 -2.36 14.88 -24.57
CA HIS A 170 -3.17 13.66 -24.50
C HIS A 170 -2.92 12.89 -23.21
N LYS A 171 -3.96 12.23 -22.67
CA LYS A 171 -3.87 11.44 -21.44
C LYS A 171 -2.91 10.27 -21.64
N ALA A 172 -2.05 10.03 -20.66
CA ALA A 172 -1.15 8.88 -20.58
C ALA A 172 -0.93 8.50 -19.11
N TYR A 173 -0.26 7.36 -18.89
CA TYR A 173 0.04 6.85 -17.55
C TYR A 173 1.54 6.54 -17.43
N GLY A 174 2.16 7.01 -16.35
CA GLY A 174 3.51 6.61 -15.95
C GLY A 174 3.51 5.31 -15.15
N VAL A 175 4.71 4.85 -14.78
CA VAL A 175 4.93 3.71 -13.89
C VAL A 175 5.13 4.22 -12.47
N TYR A 176 4.11 4.12 -11.62
CA TYR A 176 4.18 4.49 -10.21
C TYR A 176 4.80 3.37 -9.37
N ILE A 177 6.00 3.58 -8.84
CA ILE A 177 6.75 2.63 -8.01
C ILE A 177 6.55 2.99 -6.54
N MET A 178 5.83 2.12 -5.83
CA MET A 178 5.83 2.08 -4.36
C MET A 178 6.98 1.20 -3.85
N PRO A 179 7.44 1.36 -2.60
CA PRO A 179 8.42 0.44 -2.02
C PRO A 179 7.96 -1.02 -2.14
N GLY A 180 8.84 -1.87 -2.64
CA GLY A 180 8.60 -3.28 -2.95
C GLY A 180 8.36 -3.56 -4.44
N MET A 181 8.13 -2.52 -5.25
CA MET A 181 7.93 -2.64 -6.70
C MET A 181 9.25 -2.52 -7.48
N GLY A 182 9.27 -3.08 -8.69
CA GLY A 182 10.40 -2.90 -9.59
C GLY A 182 10.35 -3.81 -10.81
N TYR A 183 11.08 -3.42 -11.84
CA TYR A 183 11.16 -4.10 -13.12
C TYR A 183 12.61 -4.36 -13.53
N ARG A 184 12.83 -5.46 -14.26
CA ARG A 184 14.17 -5.88 -14.67
C ARG A 184 14.17 -6.73 -15.93
N ASN A 185 15.29 -6.71 -16.63
CA ASN A 185 15.66 -7.73 -17.61
C ASN A 185 17.14 -8.11 -17.43
N ASN A 186 17.34 -9.29 -16.85
CA ASN A 186 18.65 -9.87 -16.60
C ASN A 186 19.28 -10.52 -17.83
N ASP A 187 18.46 -10.85 -18.84
CA ASP A 187 18.86 -11.52 -20.08
C ASP A 187 18.89 -10.52 -21.25
N ALA A 188 19.13 -9.25 -20.94
CA ALA A 188 19.21 -8.18 -21.92
C ALA A 188 20.45 -8.34 -22.81
N SER A 189 20.32 -7.94 -24.07
CA SER A 189 21.38 -8.05 -25.09
C SER A 189 21.84 -6.67 -25.57
N TYR A 190 23.08 -6.58 -26.03
CA TYR A 190 23.68 -5.37 -26.63
C TYR A 190 23.92 -4.18 -25.68
N LEU A 191 23.61 -4.31 -24.40
CA LEU A 191 23.98 -3.31 -23.40
C LEU A 191 25.49 -3.32 -23.16
N ALA A 192 26.05 -2.14 -22.89
CA ALA A 192 27.46 -1.96 -22.62
C ALA A 192 27.92 -2.80 -21.43
N LYS A 193 29.08 -3.43 -21.57
CA LYS A 193 29.73 -4.27 -20.55
C LYS A 193 31.14 -3.76 -20.24
N ASP A 194 31.65 -4.09 -19.07
CA ASP A 194 32.89 -3.50 -18.53
C ASP A 194 32.90 -1.96 -18.65
N ASP A 195 33.92 -1.40 -19.28
CA ASP A 195 34.10 0.04 -19.48
C ASP A 195 33.63 0.51 -20.87
N GLU A 196 32.86 -0.30 -21.61
CA GLU A 196 32.27 0.14 -22.87
C GLU A 196 31.42 1.41 -22.68
N PRO A 197 31.55 2.42 -23.56
CA PRO A 197 30.83 3.68 -23.40
C PRO A 197 29.32 3.51 -23.59
N GLN A 198 28.54 4.19 -22.75
CA GLN A 198 27.08 4.25 -22.81
C GLN A 198 26.56 5.61 -22.33
N GLY A 199 25.32 5.90 -22.68
CA GLY A 199 24.52 6.97 -22.11
C GLY A 199 23.17 6.49 -21.61
N ILE A 200 22.65 7.17 -20.59
CA ILE A 200 21.36 6.86 -19.96
C ILE A 200 20.63 8.16 -19.71
N TYR A 201 19.32 8.18 -19.99
CA TYR A 201 18.44 9.18 -19.42
C TYR A 201 17.15 8.53 -18.92
N MET A 202 16.51 9.20 -17.96
CA MET A 202 15.11 8.96 -17.62
C MET A 202 14.37 10.27 -17.32
N VAL A 203 13.07 10.29 -17.61
CA VAL A 203 12.12 11.31 -17.18
C VAL A 203 11.26 10.73 -16.06
N PHE A 204 11.20 11.44 -14.94
CA PHE A 204 10.55 10.98 -13.72
C PHE A 204 9.87 12.12 -12.97
N ASP A 205 9.10 11.78 -11.93
CA ASP A 205 8.43 12.72 -11.05
C ASP A 205 9.40 13.23 -9.96
N GLY A 206 9.72 14.53 -9.99
CA GLY A 206 10.61 15.15 -9.00
C GLY A 206 10.00 15.28 -7.60
N THR A 207 8.71 14.97 -7.43
CA THR A 207 7.97 15.07 -6.17
C THR A 207 7.60 13.72 -5.57
N HIS A 208 7.82 12.62 -6.30
CA HIS A 208 7.61 11.26 -5.81
C HIS A 208 8.96 10.58 -5.62
N PHE A 209 9.39 10.46 -4.36
CA PHE A 209 10.67 9.87 -3.97
C PHE A 209 10.63 9.35 -2.53
N ASP A 210 11.65 8.59 -2.16
CA ASP A 210 11.94 8.18 -0.78
C ASP A 210 13.47 8.10 -0.58
N SER A 211 13.93 7.81 0.64
CA SER A 211 15.34 7.59 0.98
C SER A 211 15.75 6.11 0.98
N GLY A 212 14.82 5.19 0.70
CA GLY A 212 15.12 3.77 0.55
C GLY A 212 15.97 3.48 -0.69
N CYS A 213 16.76 2.39 -0.64
CA CYS A 213 17.50 1.93 -1.80
C CYS A 213 16.66 0.93 -2.63
N CYS A 214 16.52 1.11 -3.94
CA CYS A 214 16.91 2.31 -4.70
C CYS A 214 15.97 2.53 -5.90
N PHE A 215 15.56 3.78 -6.15
CA PHE A 215 14.81 4.14 -7.36
C PHE A 215 15.80 4.45 -8.49
N ASN A 216 16.18 3.40 -9.23
CA ASN A 216 17.17 3.46 -10.31
C ASN A 216 16.54 3.17 -11.67
N TYR A 217 17.13 3.71 -12.75
CA TYR A 217 16.96 3.23 -14.12
C TYR A 217 18.33 3.13 -14.81
N GLY A 218 18.69 1.96 -15.36
CA GLY A 218 19.96 1.82 -16.10
C GLY A 218 20.60 0.42 -16.05
N ASN A 219 21.91 0.40 -16.29
CA ASN A 219 22.73 -0.82 -16.41
C ASN A 219 22.95 -1.46 -15.03
N THR A 220 22.81 -2.78 -14.97
CA THR A 220 22.89 -3.52 -13.71
C THR A 220 23.47 -4.92 -13.87
N SER A 221 23.58 -5.65 -12.75
CA SER A 221 24.03 -7.03 -12.69
C SER A 221 23.02 -7.99 -13.34
N THR A 222 23.48 -9.12 -13.89
CA THR A 222 22.62 -10.10 -14.57
C THR A 222 21.95 -11.09 -13.61
N ASN A 223 22.18 -11.00 -12.30
CA ASN A 223 21.68 -11.98 -11.33
C ASN A 223 20.95 -11.36 -10.14
N SER A 224 20.63 -10.07 -10.21
CA SER A 224 20.00 -9.36 -9.10
C SER A 224 20.82 -9.43 -7.81
N ARG A 225 22.15 -9.53 -7.88
CA ARG A 225 23.05 -9.52 -6.71
C ARG A 225 24.07 -8.39 -6.83
N ALA A 226 24.58 -7.98 -5.67
CA ALA A 226 25.76 -7.13 -5.59
C ALA A 226 26.99 -7.94 -5.99
N VAL A 227 27.58 -7.63 -7.14
CA VAL A 227 28.71 -8.39 -7.72
C VAL A 227 30.02 -7.58 -7.77
N GLY A 228 30.08 -6.52 -6.98
CA GLY A 228 31.27 -5.68 -6.78
C GLY A 228 31.14 -4.27 -7.37
N THR A 229 32.03 -3.38 -6.96
CA THR A 229 32.04 -1.97 -7.37
C THR A 229 32.20 -1.80 -8.88
N GLY A 230 31.56 -0.76 -9.44
CA GLY A 230 31.61 -0.44 -10.87
C GLY A 230 30.82 -1.39 -11.77
N THR A 231 29.97 -2.25 -11.21
CA THR A 231 29.17 -3.22 -11.99
C THR A 231 27.79 -2.71 -12.38
N MET A 232 27.38 -1.56 -11.85
CA MET A 232 26.19 -0.81 -12.23
C MET A 232 26.56 0.55 -12.81
N ASP A 233 25.63 1.13 -13.55
CA ASP A 233 25.70 2.52 -14.01
C ASP A 233 24.26 2.94 -14.36
N THR A 234 23.63 3.75 -13.49
CA THR A 234 22.21 4.11 -13.57
C THR A 234 21.98 5.60 -13.34
N VAL A 235 20.80 6.09 -13.67
CA VAL A 235 20.26 7.31 -13.05
C VAL A 235 19.50 6.89 -11.77
N TYR A 236 19.84 7.49 -10.64
CA TYR A 236 19.15 7.40 -9.35
C TYR A 236 18.42 8.70 -9.05
N PHE A 237 17.25 8.64 -8.40
CA PHE A 237 16.62 9.81 -7.80
C PHE A 237 16.08 9.50 -6.41
N GLY A 238 16.36 10.38 -5.45
CA GLY A 238 15.82 10.27 -4.09
C GLY A 238 16.66 11.00 -3.05
N THR A 239 16.41 10.69 -1.78
CA THR A 239 17.01 11.36 -0.61
C THR A 239 17.94 10.45 0.19
N ALA A 240 18.37 9.31 -0.36
CA ALA A 240 19.30 8.42 0.33
C ALA A 240 20.63 9.11 0.62
N THR A 241 21.12 8.98 1.86
CA THR A 241 22.42 9.55 2.29
C THR A 241 23.37 8.49 2.86
N ALA A 242 23.06 7.20 2.66
CA ALA A 242 23.92 6.11 3.11
C ALA A 242 25.25 6.03 2.34
N TRP A 243 25.28 6.63 1.13
CA TRP A 243 26.46 6.73 0.27
C TRP A 243 26.78 8.21 -0.03
N GLY A 244 26.66 8.65 -1.29
CA GLY A 244 26.82 10.05 -1.67
C GLY A 244 25.55 10.87 -1.46
N LYS A 245 25.72 12.19 -1.53
CA LYS A 245 24.63 13.17 -1.56
C LYS A 245 25.07 14.46 -2.24
N GLY A 246 24.12 15.24 -2.73
CA GLY A 246 24.37 16.59 -3.21
C GLY A 246 24.25 17.64 -2.09
N ARG A 247 24.11 18.90 -2.52
CA ARG A 247 23.83 20.07 -1.68
C ARG A 247 22.38 20.04 -1.17
N GLY A 248 22.17 20.45 0.08
CA GLY A 248 20.83 20.61 0.68
C GLY A 248 20.26 19.33 1.30
N PRO A 249 18.93 19.23 1.49
CA PRO A 249 18.27 18.03 2.01
C PRO A 249 17.92 16.98 0.93
N GLY A 250 18.12 17.30 -0.35
CA GLY A 250 17.65 16.47 -1.46
C GLY A 250 16.16 16.70 -1.76
N PRO A 251 15.59 15.97 -2.74
CA PRO A 251 16.21 14.84 -3.45
C PRO A 251 17.30 15.26 -4.45
N TRP A 252 18.12 14.31 -4.86
CA TRP A 252 19.23 14.50 -5.80
C TRP A 252 19.15 13.51 -6.96
N ILE A 253 19.75 13.89 -8.09
CA ILE A 253 20.04 12.97 -9.19
C ILE A 253 21.44 12.43 -8.95
N MET A 254 21.61 11.11 -8.88
CA MET A 254 22.92 10.49 -8.69
C MET A 254 23.11 9.34 -9.67
N SER A 255 24.31 8.76 -9.69
CA SER A 255 24.57 7.48 -10.34
C SER A 255 24.78 6.37 -9.32
N ASP A 256 24.02 5.29 -9.43
CA ASP A 256 24.35 4.04 -8.73
C ASP A 256 25.44 3.31 -9.52
N MET A 257 26.60 3.12 -8.89
CA MET A 257 27.73 2.39 -9.47
C MET A 257 28.06 1.10 -8.69
N GLU A 258 27.09 0.56 -7.94
CA GLU A 258 27.19 -0.60 -7.03
C GLU A 258 28.10 -0.32 -5.83
N ALA A 259 27.59 -0.58 -4.62
CA ALA A 259 28.19 -0.17 -3.34
C ALA A 259 28.47 1.34 -3.21
N GLY A 260 27.83 2.18 -4.05
CA GLY A 260 27.93 3.63 -4.00
C GLY A 260 26.92 4.34 -4.90
N LEU A 261 26.16 5.28 -4.32
CA LEU A 261 25.46 6.33 -5.04
C LEU A 261 26.36 7.57 -5.14
N PHE A 262 26.60 8.08 -6.34
CA PHE A 262 27.54 9.16 -6.58
C PHE A 262 26.87 10.38 -7.21
N SER A 263 26.99 11.52 -6.52
CA SER A 263 26.65 12.86 -6.99
C SER A 263 27.85 13.58 -7.66
N GLY A 264 29.01 12.93 -7.72
CA GLY A 264 30.26 13.48 -8.28
C GLY A 264 31.48 12.63 -7.91
N TYR A 265 32.68 13.22 -7.94
CA TYR A 265 33.94 12.50 -7.73
C TYR A 265 34.09 11.89 -6.32
N ASN A 266 33.60 12.58 -5.28
CA ASN A 266 33.73 12.12 -3.90
C ASN A 266 32.59 11.15 -3.55
N ALA A 267 32.87 10.12 -2.75
CA ALA A 267 31.86 9.17 -2.29
C ALA A 267 30.83 9.75 -1.31
N GLY A 268 31.08 10.94 -0.77
CA GLY A 268 30.19 11.64 0.17
C GLY A 268 29.50 12.83 -0.50
N VAL A 269 29.74 14.02 0.04
CA VAL A 269 29.10 15.25 -0.45
C VAL A 269 29.80 15.78 -1.70
N ASN A 270 29.01 16.11 -2.73
CA ASN A 270 29.44 16.90 -3.87
C ASN A 270 28.52 18.12 -4.00
N GLU A 271 29.00 19.31 -3.62
CA GLU A 271 28.19 20.54 -3.53
C GLU A 271 27.63 21.04 -4.88
N ALA A 272 28.20 20.57 -5.99
CA ALA A 272 27.77 20.94 -7.34
C ALA A 272 26.45 20.27 -7.77
N ASP A 273 26.05 19.19 -7.09
CA ASP A 273 24.79 18.49 -7.33
C ASP A 273 23.67 19.12 -6.47
N PRO A 274 22.70 19.85 -7.07
CA PRO A 274 21.72 20.61 -6.32
C PRO A 274 20.55 19.73 -5.82
N THR A 275 19.86 20.21 -4.78
CA THR A 275 18.53 19.70 -4.44
C THR A 275 17.53 20.00 -5.57
N ILE A 276 16.73 19.02 -5.95
CA ILE A 276 15.67 19.13 -6.97
C ILE A 276 14.30 19.18 -6.28
N ASP A 277 13.83 20.38 -5.94
CA ASP A 277 12.58 20.60 -5.19
C ASP A 277 11.53 21.47 -5.92
N SER A 278 11.87 21.96 -7.11
CA SER A 278 11.06 22.92 -7.88
C SER A 278 10.43 22.35 -9.15
N TRP A 279 10.75 21.12 -9.53
CA TRP A 279 10.34 20.52 -10.80
C TRP A 279 9.45 19.30 -10.57
N ARG A 280 8.24 19.32 -11.13
CA ARG A 280 7.34 18.17 -11.11
C ARG A 280 7.76 17.07 -12.09
N PHE A 281 8.34 17.45 -13.22
CA PHE A 281 8.87 16.53 -14.21
C PHE A 281 10.36 16.81 -14.41
N VAL A 282 11.18 15.80 -14.20
CA VAL A 282 12.64 15.93 -14.17
C VAL A 282 13.24 15.02 -15.23
N THR A 283 14.19 15.54 -15.99
CA THR A 283 15.08 14.74 -16.84
C THR A 283 16.40 14.57 -16.11
N GLY A 284 16.80 13.34 -15.83
CA GLY A 284 18.13 12.99 -15.32
C GLY A 284 18.92 12.20 -16.36
N SER A 285 20.21 12.48 -16.50
CA SER A 285 21.09 11.76 -17.42
C SER A 285 22.44 11.43 -16.78
N VAL A 286 22.91 10.21 -17.05
CA VAL A 286 24.24 9.71 -16.68
C VAL A 286 24.87 9.10 -17.92
N ASN A 287 26.06 9.58 -18.28
CA ASN A 287 26.83 9.06 -19.41
C ASN A 287 28.23 8.67 -18.92
N GLY A 288 28.81 7.61 -19.46
CA GLY A 288 30.11 7.14 -18.95
C GLY A 288 30.73 5.98 -19.72
N GLY A 289 32.03 5.77 -19.48
CA GLY A 289 32.83 4.73 -20.12
C GLY A 289 33.64 5.23 -21.33
N GLY A 290 34.30 4.29 -22.01
CA GLY A 290 35.29 4.59 -23.05
C GLY A 290 36.56 5.23 -22.49
N GLY A 291 36.90 4.94 -21.22
CA GLY A 291 37.96 5.61 -20.47
C GLY A 291 37.50 6.09 -19.09
N ASN A 292 38.42 6.69 -18.34
CA ASN A 292 38.16 7.19 -16.99
C ASN A 292 37.34 8.50 -17.03
N GLN A 293 36.08 8.41 -17.43
CA GLN A 293 35.16 9.54 -17.58
C GLN A 293 33.70 9.16 -17.36
N TRP A 294 32.94 10.12 -16.84
CA TRP A 294 31.48 10.12 -16.79
C TRP A 294 30.95 11.55 -16.55
N ASP A 295 29.67 11.76 -16.85
CA ASP A 295 28.93 12.98 -16.53
C ASP A 295 27.54 12.70 -15.95
N LEU A 296 27.07 13.65 -15.15
CA LEU A 296 25.78 13.66 -14.45
C LEU A 296 25.09 14.99 -14.75
N ARG A 297 23.86 14.90 -15.23
CA ARG A 297 23.09 16.07 -15.68
C ARG A 297 21.65 16.00 -15.21
N GLY A 298 21.05 17.18 -15.02
CA GLY A 298 19.66 17.31 -14.61
C GLY A 298 18.99 18.57 -15.16
N GLY A 299 17.68 18.51 -15.36
CA GLY A 299 16.89 19.67 -15.78
C GLY A 299 15.39 19.42 -15.67
N ASN A 300 14.62 20.50 -15.82
CA ASN A 300 13.17 20.45 -15.89
C ASN A 300 12.74 19.80 -17.22
N ALA A 301 11.96 18.73 -17.19
CA ALA A 301 11.48 18.08 -18.42
C ALA A 301 10.42 18.93 -19.17
N GLN A 302 9.96 20.04 -18.59
CA GLN A 302 8.98 20.95 -19.19
C GLN A 302 9.60 22.20 -19.82
N ASP A 303 10.86 22.54 -19.51
CA ASP A 303 11.50 23.77 -20.00
C ASP A 303 13.03 23.72 -19.93
N GLY A 304 13.69 24.51 -20.79
CA GLY A 304 15.13 24.75 -20.73
C GLY A 304 16.03 23.57 -21.13
N THR A 305 17.32 23.74 -20.86
CA THR A 305 18.40 22.79 -21.17
C THR A 305 18.81 21.97 -19.94
N LEU A 306 19.51 20.84 -20.14
CA LEU A 306 20.13 20.13 -19.03
C LEU A 306 21.34 20.88 -18.50
N SER A 307 21.45 20.96 -17.18
CA SER A 307 22.62 21.45 -16.47
C SER A 307 23.54 20.30 -16.12
N THR A 308 24.85 20.50 -16.25
CA THR A 308 25.87 19.52 -15.83
C THR A 308 26.20 19.72 -14.36
N PHE A 309 25.89 18.74 -13.53
CA PHE A 309 26.21 18.72 -12.10
C PHE A 309 27.60 18.14 -11.86
N TYR A 310 28.01 17.16 -12.68
CA TYR A 310 29.35 16.61 -12.67
C TYR A 310 29.79 16.22 -14.09
N SER A 311 31.07 16.40 -14.39
CA SER A 311 31.73 15.88 -15.60
C SER A 311 33.21 15.69 -15.29
N GLY A 312 33.70 14.46 -15.34
CA GLY A 312 35.08 14.18 -14.95
C GLY A 312 35.40 12.69 -14.74
N PRO A 313 36.51 12.39 -14.06
CA PRO A 313 36.95 11.01 -13.83
C PRO A 313 36.01 10.21 -12.92
N ARG A 314 36.07 8.87 -12.98
CA ARG A 314 35.27 7.99 -12.12
C ARG A 314 35.58 8.24 -10.63
N PRO A 315 34.61 8.01 -9.73
CA PRO A 315 34.79 8.32 -8.31
C PRO A 315 36.03 7.66 -7.69
N GLY A 316 36.85 8.44 -7.00
CA GLY A 316 38.07 7.97 -6.34
C GLY A 316 39.19 7.45 -7.27
N SER A 317 39.00 7.49 -8.60
CA SER A 317 39.89 6.84 -9.56
C SER A 317 41.32 7.42 -9.63
N LEU A 318 41.53 8.65 -9.14
CA LEU A 318 42.86 9.25 -9.09
C LEU A 318 43.73 8.69 -7.95
N THR A 319 43.13 7.96 -7.01
CA THR A 319 43.83 7.41 -5.84
C THR A 319 43.71 5.90 -5.71
N ASN A 320 42.76 5.25 -6.39
CA ASN A 320 42.57 3.81 -6.40
C ASN A 320 41.83 3.35 -7.67
N SER A 321 41.68 2.04 -7.87
CA SER A 321 41.02 1.45 -9.04
C SER A 321 39.64 0.85 -8.73
N THR A 322 38.93 1.35 -7.70
CA THR A 322 37.69 0.72 -7.21
C THR A 322 36.54 0.81 -8.21
N TYR A 323 36.42 1.94 -8.92
CA TYR A 323 35.36 2.23 -9.89
C TYR A 323 35.90 2.49 -11.31
N PHE A 324 37.21 2.26 -11.54
CA PHE A 324 37.81 2.37 -12.87
C PHE A 324 38.92 1.32 -13.07
N PRO A 325 38.91 0.55 -14.18
CA PRO A 325 37.83 0.49 -15.19
C PRO A 325 36.50 -0.01 -14.59
N MET A 326 35.38 0.32 -15.25
CA MET A 326 34.08 -0.23 -14.88
C MET A 326 33.97 -1.72 -15.24
N HIS A 327 33.05 -2.42 -14.59
CA HIS A 327 32.80 -3.86 -14.71
C HIS A 327 31.31 -4.16 -14.96
N ARG A 328 30.62 -3.30 -15.73
CA ARG A 328 29.20 -3.43 -16.08
C ARG A 328 28.87 -4.82 -16.63
N ARG A 329 27.69 -5.35 -16.29
CA ARG A 329 27.26 -6.71 -16.68
C ARG A 329 26.24 -6.74 -17.83
N GLY A 330 25.56 -5.64 -18.12
CA GLY A 330 24.71 -5.53 -19.31
C GLY A 330 23.28 -6.03 -19.14
N ALA A 331 22.75 -6.02 -17.91
CA ALA A 331 21.31 -6.11 -17.65
C ALA A 331 20.69 -4.70 -17.50
N VAL A 332 19.36 -4.61 -17.49
CA VAL A 332 18.62 -3.34 -17.26
C VAL A 332 17.62 -3.47 -16.12
N GLN A 333 17.45 -2.41 -15.33
CA GLN A 333 16.45 -2.33 -14.25
C GLN A 333 15.71 -1.00 -14.21
N LEU A 334 14.58 -1.00 -13.49
CA LEU A 334 13.76 0.15 -13.16
C LEU A 334 13.14 0.00 -11.76
N GLY A 335 13.34 0.99 -10.88
CA GLY A 335 12.63 1.11 -9.59
C GLY A 335 13.22 0.34 -8.41
N ASN A 336 14.30 -0.42 -8.62
CA ASN A 336 15.04 -1.15 -7.58
C ASN A 336 16.55 -1.03 -7.78
N GLY A 337 17.36 -1.42 -6.79
CA GLY A 337 18.82 -1.52 -6.80
C GLY A 337 19.35 -2.76 -7.53
N GLY A 338 20.67 -2.82 -7.76
CA GLY A 338 21.32 -3.89 -8.51
C GLY A 338 21.20 -5.26 -7.87
N ASP A 339 21.19 -5.30 -6.55
CA ASP A 339 20.99 -6.49 -5.73
C ASP A 339 19.50 -6.75 -5.37
N ASN A 340 18.61 -6.08 -6.11
CA ASN A 340 17.17 -6.01 -5.90
C ASN A 340 16.73 -5.26 -4.63
N GLY A 341 17.56 -4.36 -4.09
CA GLY A 341 17.13 -3.40 -3.08
C GLY A 341 15.90 -2.60 -3.55
N ASN A 342 14.74 -2.88 -2.98
CA ASN A 342 13.43 -2.41 -3.47
C ASN A 342 12.71 -1.56 -2.43
N GLY A 343 13.46 -0.82 -1.60
CA GLY A 343 12.92 0.01 -0.54
C GLY A 343 12.50 1.42 -0.94
N SER A 344 12.75 1.82 -2.19
CA SER A 344 12.54 3.19 -2.65
C SER A 344 11.19 3.39 -3.33
N ALA A 345 10.86 4.65 -3.60
CA ALA A 345 9.66 5.07 -4.31
C ALA A 345 10.02 6.02 -5.45
N GLY A 346 9.19 6.08 -6.49
CA GLY A 346 9.34 7.05 -7.58
C GLY A 346 8.36 6.82 -8.73
N THR A 347 8.30 7.75 -9.68
CA THR A 347 7.46 7.59 -10.89
C THR A 347 8.32 7.71 -12.13
N PHE A 348 8.27 6.72 -13.02
CA PHE A 348 8.96 6.72 -14.30
C PHE A 348 7.99 6.99 -15.46
N TYR A 349 8.41 7.81 -16.43
CA TYR A 349 7.62 8.11 -17.63
C TYR A 349 8.26 7.56 -18.91
N GLU A 350 9.54 7.85 -19.11
CA GLU A 350 10.33 7.36 -20.25
C GLU A 350 11.81 7.33 -19.92
N GLY A 351 12.58 6.52 -20.64
CA GLY A 351 14.03 6.45 -20.52
C GLY A 351 14.67 5.53 -21.56
N VAL A 352 15.94 5.73 -21.83
CA VAL A 352 16.71 4.94 -22.81
C VAL A 352 18.10 4.64 -22.28
N MET A 353 18.75 3.64 -22.89
CA MET A 353 20.18 3.42 -22.78
C MET A 353 20.76 3.35 -24.18
N THR A 354 21.96 3.92 -24.39
CA THR A 354 22.63 3.97 -25.70
C THR A 354 23.89 3.10 -25.72
N ALA A 355 24.26 2.65 -26.92
CA ALA A 355 25.62 2.19 -27.19
C ALA A 355 26.48 3.39 -27.60
N GLY A 356 27.62 3.60 -26.96
CA GLY A 356 28.48 4.77 -27.20
C GLY A 356 28.22 5.92 -26.23
N TYR A 357 29.18 6.84 -26.15
CA TYR A 357 29.15 8.01 -25.26
C TYR A 357 28.45 9.16 -26.01
N PRO A 358 27.23 9.56 -25.63
CA PRO A 358 26.51 10.59 -26.37
C PRO A 358 27.21 11.94 -26.32
N THR A 359 27.15 12.69 -27.43
CA THR A 359 27.68 14.06 -27.45
C THR A 359 26.80 15.02 -26.65
N ASP A 360 27.39 16.11 -26.17
CA ASP A 360 26.65 17.18 -25.49
C ASP A 360 25.49 17.70 -26.35
N ALA A 361 25.72 17.82 -27.67
CA ALA A 361 24.71 18.25 -28.62
C ALA A 361 23.54 17.27 -28.72
N SER A 362 23.80 15.96 -28.74
CA SER A 362 22.71 14.97 -28.79
C SER A 362 21.91 14.93 -27.49
N VAL A 363 22.59 15.03 -26.34
CA VAL A 363 21.94 15.13 -25.02
C VAL A 363 21.03 16.35 -24.92
N GLN A 364 21.47 17.53 -25.36
CA GLN A 364 20.63 18.74 -25.35
C GLN A 364 19.50 18.69 -26.38
N ALA A 365 19.73 18.06 -27.55
CA ALA A 365 18.67 17.85 -28.54
C ALA A 365 17.58 16.90 -28.02
N VAL A 366 17.96 15.85 -27.27
CA VAL A 366 17.01 14.95 -26.60
C VAL A 366 16.22 15.70 -25.53
N GLN A 367 16.86 16.54 -24.71
CA GLN A 367 16.15 17.39 -23.76
C GLN A 367 15.15 18.33 -24.46
N ALA A 368 15.54 18.98 -25.56
CA ALA A 368 14.63 19.80 -26.33
C ALA A 368 13.44 18.99 -26.88
N ASN A 369 13.66 17.74 -27.27
CA ASN A 369 12.59 16.82 -27.65
C ASN A 369 11.64 16.50 -26.49
N ILE A 370 12.17 16.26 -25.28
CA ILE A 370 11.38 15.99 -24.07
C ILE A 370 10.53 17.22 -23.72
N VAL A 371 11.10 18.42 -23.74
CA VAL A 371 10.37 19.68 -23.54
C VAL A 371 9.26 19.85 -24.57
N ALA A 372 9.55 19.55 -25.84
CA ALA A 372 8.55 19.59 -26.92
C ALA A 372 7.43 18.56 -26.75
N ALA A 373 7.67 17.47 -25.99
CA ALA A 373 6.65 16.48 -25.66
C ALA A 373 5.59 17.02 -24.69
N LYS A 374 5.86 18.12 -23.97
CA LYS A 374 4.91 18.81 -23.08
C LYS A 374 4.29 17.87 -22.05
N TYR A 375 5.13 17.31 -21.18
CA TYR A 375 4.64 16.64 -19.98
C TYR A 375 3.92 17.64 -19.08
N GLU A 376 2.70 17.32 -18.69
CA GLU A 376 1.86 18.12 -17.81
C GLU A 376 1.10 17.21 -16.85
N VAL A 377 0.63 17.77 -15.73
CA VAL A 377 -0.19 17.04 -14.76
C VAL A 377 -1.50 16.56 -15.39
N GLN A 378 -2.15 15.55 -14.79
CA GLN A 378 -3.48 15.13 -15.21
C GLN A 378 -4.46 16.32 -15.25
N ARG A 379 -5.33 16.35 -16.26
CA ARG A 379 -6.34 17.42 -16.40
C ARG A 379 -7.45 17.38 -15.36
N LEU A 380 -7.71 16.21 -14.81
CA LEU A 380 -8.83 15.98 -13.92
C LEU A 380 -8.37 15.08 -12.78
N SER A 381 -8.57 15.53 -11.54
CA SER A 381 -8.32 14.77 -10.32
C SER A 381 -9.55 14.74 -9.43
N LEU A 382 -9.60 13.74 -8.56
CA LEU A 382 -10.59 13.64 -7.48
C LEU A 382 -9.85 13.70 -6.14
N SER A 383 -10.42 14.40 -5.18
CA SER A 383 -10.00 14.24 -3.79
C SER A 383 -10.27 12.80 -3.33
N ARG A 384 -9.38 12.26 -2.50
CA ARG A 384 -9.52 10.91 -1.96
C ARG A 384 -10.87 10.76 -1.23
N ALA A 385 -11.63 9.73 -1.59
CA ALA A 385 -12.78 9.29 -0.81
C ALA A 385 -12.35 8.14 0.10
N THR A 386 -12.79 8.16 1.35
CA THR A 386 -12.49 7.11 2.33
C THR A 386 -13.64 6.10 2.39
N THR A 387 -13.56 5.12 3.28
CA THR A 387 -14.58 4.08 3.44
C THR A 387 -15.95 4.67 3.81
N PHE A 388 -16.98 4.34 3.03
CA PHE A 388 -18.36 4.66 3.37
C PHE A 388 -18.98 3.59 4.26
N THR A 389 -20.03 3.99 4.97
CA THR A 389 -20.96 3.09 5.65
C THR A 389 -22.36 3.32 5.06
N PRO A 390 -23.30 2.35 5.20
CA PRO A 390 -24.57 2.45 4.49
C PRO A 390 -25.34 3.76 4.78
N GLY A 391 -25.65 4.51 3.73
CA GLY A 391 -26.31 5.82 3.81
C GLY A 391 -25.42 6.98 4.28
N SER A 392 -24.13 6.76 4.54
CA SER A 392 -23.21 7.83 4.92
C SER A 392 -22.91 8.76 3.75
N THR A 393 -22.43 9.96 4.07
CA THR A 393 -22.13 11.00 3.08
C THR A 393 -20.72 11.53 3.28
N GLN A 394 -20.02 11.79 2.19
CA GLN A 394 -18.70 12.43 2.16
C GLN A 394 -18.64 13.49 1.07
N SER A 395 -17.74 14.46 1.22
CA SER A 395 -17.43 15.42 0.17
C SER A 395 -16.32 14.90 -0.73
N VAL A 396 -16.52 14.95 -2.04
CA VAL A 396 -15.50 14.64 -3.05
C VAL A 396 -15.34 15.86 -3.96
N THR A 397 -14.16 16.44 -4.01
CA THR A 397 -13.82 17.56 -4.89
C THR A 397 -13.23 17.05 -6.19
N GLU A 398 -13.82 17.46 -7.29
CA GLU A 398 -13.28 17.30 -8.63
C GLU A 398 -12.56 18.57 -9.03
N THR A 399 -11.28 18.45 -9.40
CA THR A 399 -10.43 19.58 -9.81
C THR A 399 -10.05 19.41 -11.27
N PHE A 400 -10.42 20.38 -12.10
CA PHE A 400 -10.00 20.47 -13.49
C PHE A 400 -8.87 21.49 -13.64
N THR A 401 -7.74 21.06 -14.19
CA THR A 401 -6.60 21.90 -14.52
C THR A 401 -6.49 22.03 -16.04
N ASN A 402 -6.55 23.25 -16.56
CA ASN A 402 -6.55 23.47 -18.00
C ASN A 402 -5.13 23.37 -18.58
N THR A 403 -4.75 22.16 -19.00
CA THR A 403 -3.49 21.84 -19.68
C THR A 403 -3.66 21.75 -21.21
N THR A 404 -4.61 22.49 -21.79
CA THR A 404 -4.88 22.45 -23.24
C THR A 404 -4.11 23.50 -24.04
N GLY A 405 -3.38 24.40 -23.35
CA GLY A 405 -2.69 25.54 -23.96
C GLY A 405 -3.62 26.61 -24.57
N SER A 406 -4.94 26.45 -24.44
CA SER A 406 -5.95 27.40 -24.91
C SER A 406 -7.06 27.56 -23.87
N ARG A 407 -7.86 28.63 -23.96
CA ARG A 407 -9.00 28.84 -23.06
C ARG A 407 -10.00 27.68 -23.22
N ALA A 408 -10.39 27.05 -22.13
CA ALA A 408 -11.49 26.09 -22.10
C ALA A 408 -12.78 26.84 -21.72
N THR A 409 -13.83 26.75 -22.54
CA THR A 409 -15.12 27.39 -22.27
C THR A 409 -16.18 26.37 -21.88
N ASP A 410 -17.14 26.79 -21.07
CA ASP A 410 -18.26 25.97 -20.60
C ASP A 410 -17.78 24.65 -19.98
N VAL A 411 -16.79 24.73 -19.11
CA VAL A 411 -16.23 23.57 -18.40
C VAL A 411 -17.28 23.02 -17.44
N GLU A 412 -17.90 21.90 -17.81
CA GLU A 412 -18.85 21.16 -17.00
C GLU A 412 -18.14 20.04 -16.24
N LEU A 413 -18.16 20.13 -14.91
CA LEU A 413 -17.67 19.10 -13.99
C LEU A 413 -18.84 18.26 -13.49
N SER A 414 -18.71 16.94 -13.52
CA SER A 414 -19.76 15.98 -13.17
C SER A 414 -19.18 14.71 -12.57
N LEU A 415 -19.89 14.14 -11.59
CA LEU A 415 -19.44 12.95 -10.87
C LEU A 415 -20.49 11.83 -10.99
N ALA A 416 -20.14 10.75 -11.70
CA ALA A 416 -20.93 9.53 -11.73
C ALA A 416 -20.60 8.63 -10.54
N THR A 417 -21.59 7.91 -10.04
CA THR A 417 -21.49 7.07 -8.84
C THR A 417 -21.89 5.62 -9.12
N PRO A 418 -21.55 4.67 -8.24
CA PRO A 418 -22.08 3.31 -8.31
C PRO A 418 -23.61 3.28 -8.24
N ASN A 419 -24.20 2.19 -8.70
CA ASN A 419 -25.66 1.99 -8.68
C ASN A 419 -26.23 2.14 -7.25
N GLY A 420 -27.29 2.94 -7.10
CA GLY A 420 -27.96 3.19 -5.82
C GLY A 420 -27.35 4.32 -4.98
N TRP A 421 -26.21 4.88 -5.39
CA TRP A 421 -25.57 6.04 -4.76
C TRP A 421 -26.10 7.35 -5.36
N LYS A 422 -25.80 8.47 -4.70
CA LYS A 422 -26.13 9.83 -5.18
C LYS A 422 -24.93 10.74 -5.07
N ALA A 423 -24.71 11.60 -6.06
CA ALA A 423 -23.77 12.72 -5.97
C ALA A 423 -24.46 14.00 -6.47
N VAL A 424 -24.37 15.07 -5.69
CA VAL A 424 -24.85 16.40 -6.05
C VAL A 424 -23.82 17.46 -5.69
N VAL A 425 -23.76 18.56 -6.44
CA VAL A 425 -22.90 19.70 -6.12
C VAL A 425 -23.30 20.24 -4.75
N SER A 426 -22.33 20.31 -3.83
CA SER A 426 -22.55 20.62 -2.42
C SER A 426 -23.34 21.92 -2.24
N GLY A 427 -24.41 21.85 -1.44
CA GLY A 427 -25.32 22.98 -1.21
C GLY A 427 -26.40 23.18 -2.28
N THR A 428 -26.50 22.30 -3.28
CA THR A 428 -27.47 22.39 -4.38
C THR A 428 -28.14 21.02 -4.66
N SER A 429 -29.09 20.98 -5.61
CA SER A 429 -29.66 19.74 -6.16
C SER A 429 -29.06 19.34 -7.52
N ASN A 430 -28.07 20.08 -8.01
CA ASN A 430 -27.50 19.86 -9.35
C ASN A 430 -26.51 18.69 -9.33
N THR A 431 -26.44 17.94 -10.43
CA THR A 431 -25.49 16.81 -10.59
C THR A 431 -24.21 17.21 -11.31
N SER A 432 -24.13 18.45 -11.79
CA SER A 432 -22.95 19.02 -12.44
C SER A 432 -22.81 20.51 -12.13
N LYS A 433 -21.60 21.04 -12.33
CA LYS A 433 -21.28 22.46 -12.19
C LYS A 433 -20.59 22.94 -13.46
N THR A 434 -21.15 23.96 -14.09
CA THR A 434 -20.55 24.61 -15.26
C THR A 434 -19.79 25.86 -14.86
N ILE A 435 -18.53 25.96 -15.29
CA ILE A 435 -17.69 27.15 -15.19
C ILE A 435 -17.54 27.75 -16.59
N SER A 436 -17.83 29.04 -16.74
CA SER A 436 -17.91 29.70 -18.05
C SER A 436 -16.59 29.67 -18.83
N ALA A 437 -15.46 29.90 -18.18
CA ALA A 437 -14.16 29.85 -18.81
C ALA A 437 -13.04 29.53 -17.81
N VAL A 438 -12.02 28.82 -18.29
CA VAL A 438 -10.79 28.50 -17.55
C VAL A 438 -9.60 28.82 -18.45
N GLU A 439 -8.72 29.72 -18.00
CA GLU A 439 -7.52 30.07 -18.75
C GLU A 439 -6.47 28.96 -18.74
N PRO A 440 -5.56 28.90 -19.73
CA PRO A 440 -4.43 27.96 -19.71
C PRO A 440 -3.65 28.04 -18.40
N GLY A 441 -3.37 26.88 -17.80
CA GLY A 441 -2.66 26.76 -16.53
C GLY A 441 -3.50 27.04 -15.27
N ALA A 442 -4.73 27.54 -15.41
CA ALA A 442 -5.63 27.73 -14.28
C ALA A 442 -6.36 26.41 -13.91
N SER A 443 -6.75 26.31 -12.63
CA SER A 443 -7.55 25.20 -12.10
C SER A 443 -8.88 25.70 -11.55
N VAL A 444 -9.92 24.89 -11.69
CA VAL A 444 -11.26 25.12 -11.11
C VAL A 444 -11.82 23.86 -10.49
N GLU A 445 -12.74 24.03 -9.55
CA GLU A 445 -13.22 22.92 -8.72
C GLU A 445 -14.74 22.87 -8.58
N ALA A 446 -15.25 21.65 -8.44
CA ALA A 446 -16.60 21.34 -8.00
C ALA A 446 -16.54 20.32 -6.86
N THR A 447 -17.09 20.69 -5.70
CA THR A 447 -17.25 19.75 -4.59
C THR A 447 -18.63 19.10 -4.66
N PHE A 448 -18.66 17.77 -4.63
CA PHE A 448 -19.86 16.95 -4.64
C PHE A 448 -20.08 16.35 -3.25
N THR A 449 -21.30 16.44 -2.76
CA THR A 449 -21.80 15.65 -1.63
C THR A 449 -22.21 14.28 -2.17
N VAL A 450 -21.42 13.26 -1.84
CA VAL A 450 -21.63 11.87 -2.27
C VAL A 450 -22.28 11.09 -1.14
N THR A 451 -23.46 10.53 -1.38
CA THR A 451 -24.20 9.69 -0.43
C THR A 451 -24.19 8.24 -0.90
N ALA A 452 -23.70 7.35 -0.04
CA ALA A 452 -23.64 5.92 -0.31
C ALA A 452 -25.02 5.26 -0.28
N ALA A 453 -25.14 4.12 -0.97
CA ALA A 453 -26.34 3.29 -0.91
C ALA A 453 -26.62 2.79 0.53
N SER A 454 -27.86 2.39 0.79
CA SER A 454 -28.25 1.78 2.07
C SER A 454 -27.81 0.32 2.24
N THR A 455 -27.14 -0.26 1.25
CA THR A 455 -26.61 -1.62 1.24
C THR A 455 -25.10 -1.59 1.00
N THR A 456 -24.37 -2.56 1.56
CA THR A 456 -22.94 -2.71 1.30
C THR A 456 -22.65 -2.95 -0.17
N GLY A 457 -21.44 -2.60 -0.60
CA GLY A 457 -20.98 -2.78 -1.97
C GLY A 457 -19.67 -2.06 -2.23
N ALA A 458 -19.07 -2.33 -3.38
CA ALA A 458 -17.92 -1.60 -3.89
C ALA A 458 -18.20 -1.14 -5.32
N GLY A 459 -17.47 -0.14 -5.78
CA GLY A 459 -17.61 0.39 -7.12
C GLY A 459 -16.62 1.51 -7.38
N TYR A 460 -16.94 2.35 -8.36
CA TYR A 460 -16.09 3.47 -8.74
C TYR A 460 -16.89 4.77 -8.74
N LEU A 461 -16.28 5.82 -8.23
CA LEU A 461 -16.66 7.19 -8.57
C LEU A 461 -15.95 7.54 -9.88
N SER A 462 -16.66 8.15 -10.81
CA SER A 462 -16.10 8.54 -12.11
C SER A 462 -16.35 10.02 -12.35
N GLY A 463 -15.29 10.81 -12.21
CA GLY A 463 -15.29 12.23 -12.54
C GLY A 463 -15.20 12.42 -14.05
N LYS A 464 -15.94 13.39 -14.58
CA LYS A 464 -15.90 13.79 -15.97
C LYS A 464 -15.94 15.31 -16.08
N ALA A 465 -14.95 15.86 -16.77
CA ALA A 465 -14.95 17.23 -17.24
C ALA A 465 -15.25 17.26 -18.74
N GLY A 466 -16.26 18.02 -19.15
CA GLY A 466 -16.55 18.36 -20.55
C GLY A 466 -16.33 19.84 -20.80
N TRP A 467 -15.79 20.24 -21.95
CA TRP A 467 -15.59 21.66 -22.29
C TRP A 467 -15.58 21.88 -23.80
N THR A 468 -15.68 23.13 -24.23
CA THR A 468 -15.47 23.52 -25.62
C THR A 468 -14.10 24.20 -25.76
N SER A 469 -13.37 23.86 -26.82
CA SER A 469 -12.14 24.57 -27.18
C SER A 469 -12.41 25.51 -28.35
N PRO A 470 -12.20 26.83 -28.20
CA PRO A 470 -12.34 27.79 -29.30
C PRO A 470 -11.33 27.55 -30.43
N THR A 471 -10.20 26.89 -30.15
CA THR A 471 -9.12 26.64 -31.11
C THR A 471 -9.22 25.27 -31.78
N LEU A 472 -9.60 24.23 -31.03
CA LEU A 472 -9.73 22.85 -31.56
C LEU A 472 -11.12 22.58 -32.17
N GLY A 473 -12.13 23.37 -31.81
CA GLY A 473 -13.52 23.15 -32.20
C GLY A 473 -14.15 21.91 -31.53
N GLY A 474 -15.48 21.86 -31.46
CA GLY A 474 -16.22 20.73 -30.89
C GLY A 474 -16.11 20.57 -29.37
N GLY A 475 -16.89 19.62 -28.84
CA GLY A 475 -16.88 19.27 -27.40
C GLY A 475 -15.74 18.31 -27.07
N GLN A 476 -14.96 18.65 -26.05
CA GLN A 476 -13.85 17.88 -25.50
C GLN A 476 -14.26 17.29 -24.14
N SER A 477 -13.62 16.19 -23.75
CA SER A 477 -13.81 15.65 -22.40
C SER A 477 -12.62 14.85 -21.89
N THR A 478 -12.52 14.73 -20.58
CA THR A 478 -11.59 13.82 -19.90
C THR A 478 -12.30 13.20 -18.70
N SER A 479 -11.84 12.01 -18.28
CA SER A 479 -12.38 11.31 -17.14
C SER A 479 -11.29 10.73 -16.24
N ILE A 480 -11.65 10.56 -14.98
CA ILE A 480 -10.85 9.97 -13.91
C ILE A 480 -11.77 9.03 -13.12
N ALA A 481 -11.24 7.95 -12.55
CA ALA A 481 -11.99 7.05 -11.70
C ALA A 481 -11.24 6.78 -10.40
N GLN A 482 -11.99 6.54 -9.34
CA GLN A 482 -11.48 6.14 -8.03
C GLN A 482 -12.34 5.00 -7.49
N ALA A 483 -11.70 3.94 -7.01
CA ALA A 483 -12.40 2.87 -6.31
C ALA A 483 -12.97 3.37 -4.98
N VAL A 484 -14.19 2.95 -4.65
CA VAL A 484 -14.85 3.24 -3.38
C VAL A 484 -15.53 1.99 -2.83
N ARG A 485 -15.66 1.93 -1.50
CA ARG A 485 -16.35 0.85 -0.79
C ARG A 485 -17.34 1.41 0.22
N ASN A 486 -18.44 0.69 0.39
CA ASN A 486 -19.47 0.91 1.38
C ASN A 486 -19.65 -0.36 2.20
N VAL A 487 -19.31 -0.32 3.47
CA VAL A 487 -19.13 -1.52 4.30
C VAL A 487 -19.76 -1.35 5.67
N LEU A 488 -20.11 -2.47 6.31
CA LEU A 488 -20.45 -2.44 7.73
C LEU A 488 -19.16 -2.17 8.53
N PRO A 489 -19.18 -1.29 9.53
CA PRO A 489 -17.98 -0.70 10.12
C PRO A 489 -17.23 -1.61 11.10
N VAL A 490 -17.16 -2.92 10.87
CA VAL A 490 -16.33 -3.85 11.66
C VAL A 490 -14.87 -3.68 11.25
N LYS A 491 -13.96 -3.65 12.23
CA LYS A 491 -12.53 -3.37 12.02
C LYS A 491 -11.63 -4.48 12.54
N ILE A 492 -10.50 -4.70 11.86
CA ILE A 492 -9.33 -5.35 12.42
C ILE A 492 -8.76 -4.39 13.46
N ASN A 493 -8.80 -4.82 14.73
CA ASN A 493 -8.55 -3.96 15.88
C ASN A 493 -7.19 -4.22 16.52
N GLU A 494 -6.84 -5.49 16.70
CA GLU A 494 -5.60 -5.88 17.34
C GLU A 494 -5.02 -7.12 16.65
N VAL A 495 -3.73 -7.07 16.32
CA VAL A 495 -3.01 -8.19 15.72
C VAL A 495 -1.73 -8.44 16.49
N ARG A 496 -1.53 -9.69 16.92
CA ARG A 496 -0.25 -10.15 17.49
C ARG A 496 0.41 -11.14 16.56
N PHE A 497 1.67 -10.88 16.23
CA PHE A 497 2.46 -11.73 15.34
C PHE A 497 3.33 -12.77 16.07
N ARG A 498 3.69 -12.52 17.34
CA ARG A 498 4.50 -13.41 18.18
C ARG A 498 4.65 -12.86 19.60
N THR A 499 5.18 -13.69 20.50
CA THR A 499 5.82 -13.27 21.76
C THR A 499 7.31 -13.60 21.75
N SER A 500 8.05 -13.18 22.79
CA SER A 500 9.48 -13.53 22.92
C SER A 500 9.71 -15.01 23.23
N SER A 501 8.74 -15.69 23.85
CA SER A 501 8.83 -17.09 24.27
C SER A 501 8.11 -18.06 23.31
N ASN A 502 7.16 -17.58 22.50
CA ASN A 502 6.42 -18.37 21.54
C ASN A 502 6.24 -17.61 20.22
N ALA A 503 6.96 -18.03 19.19
CA ALA A 503 6.94 -17.42 17.85
C ALA A 503 5.60 -17.58 17.11
N THR A 504 4.73 -18.47 17.59
CA THR A 504 3.41 -18.79 17.01
C THR A 504 2.26 -18.32 17.90
N ASP A 505 2.53 -17.48 18.90
CA ASP A 505 1.49 -16.93 19.77
C ASP A 505 0.77 -15.77 19.08
N GLN A 506 -0.05 -16.12 18.08
CA GLN A 506 -0.67 -15.19 17.15
C GLN A 506 -2.18 -15.10 17.35
N PHE A 507 -2.72 -13.88 17.20
CA PHE A 507 -4.15 -13.67 17.12
C PHE A 507 -4.50 -12.47 16.26
N ILE A 508 -5.76 -12.45 15.80
CA ILE A 508 -6.41 -11.32 15.15
C ILE A 508 -7.71 -11.06 15.92
N GLU A 509 -7.94 -9.82 16.29
CA GLU A 509 -9.19 -9.37 16.91
C GLU A 509 -9.98 -8.48 15.93
N LEU A 510 -11.26 -8.80 15.75
CA LEU A 510 -12.22 -7.92 15.12
C LEU A 510 -12.98 -7.12 16.18
N TYR A 511 -13.37 -5.89 15.86
CA TYR A 511 -14.13 -5.01 16.73
C TYR A 511 -15.31 -4.39 15.99
N ASN A 512 -16.47 -4.32 16.66
CA ASN A 512 -17.63 -3.56 16.20
C ASN A 512 -17.69 -2.21 16.95
N PRO A 513 -17.30 -1.09 16.33
CA PRO A 513 -17.32 0.23 16.95
C PRO A 513 -18.72 0.84 17.07
N THR A 514 -19.78 0.17 16.61
CA THR A 514 -21.13 0.74 16.56
C THR A 514 -21.95 0.46 17.80
N GLY A 515 -23.07 1.16 17.92
CA GLY A 515 -24.10 0.93 18.93
C GLY A 515 -25.10 -0.19 18.61
N VAL A 516 -24.89 -0.98 17.55
CA VAL A 516 -25.80 -2.06 17.14
C VAL A 516 -25.04 -3.34 16.83
N ASP A 517 -25.70 -4.48 16.96
CA ASP A 517 -25.12 -5.78 16.60
C ASP A 517 -24.97 -5.90 15.08
N ILE A 518 -23.85 -6.47 14.63
CA ILE A 518 -23.55 -6.69 13.21
C ILE A 518 -23.50 -8.20 12.93
N ASP A 519 -24.24 -8.64 11.91
CA ASP A 519 -24.12 -10.00 11.39
C ASP A 519 -22.84 -10.14 10.56
N ILE A 520 -21.93 -10.98 11.04
CA ILE A 520 -20.64 -11.28 10.40
C ILE A 520 -20.59 -12.73 9.89
N SER A 521 -21.75 -13.37 9.75
CA SER A 521 -21.87 -14.75 9.26
C SER A 521 -21.23 -14.91 7.89
N ASN A 522 -20.42 -15.96 7.73
CA ASN A 522 -19.74 -16.33 6.48
C ASN A 522 -18.74 -15.28 5.96
N TRP A 523 -18.40 -14.26 6.75
CA TRP A 523 -17.30 -13.37 6.42
C TRP A 523 -16.00 -14.15 6.43
N THR A 524 -15.02 -13.70 5.65
CA THR A 524 -13.74 -14.41 5.50
C THR A 524 -12.57 -13.52 5.87
N LEU A 525 -11.56 -14.11 6.50
CA LEU A 525 -10.25 -13.50 6.64
C LEU A 525 -9.29 -14.18 5.67
N THR A 526 -8.64 -13.37 4.84
CA THR A 526 -7.57 -13.81 3.94
C THR A 526 -6.24 -13.26 4.45
N ASN A 527 -5.22 -14.10 4.45
CA ASN A 527 -3.85 -13.80 4.81
C ASN A 527 -3.00 -13.91 3.54
N THR A 528 -2.26 -12.85 3.20
CA THR A 528 -1.21 -12.91 2.17
C THR A 528 0.14 -12.73 2.85
N PRO A 529 0.86 -13.80 3.18
CA PRO A 529 2.22 -13.69 3.68
C PRO A 529 3.10 -13.08 2.59
N GLY A 530 4.03 -12.20 2.95
CA GLY A 530 5.05 -11.77 1.99
C GLY A 530 5.72 -12.97 1.33
N GLN A 531 5.95 -12.89 0.01
CA GLN A 531 6.58 -13.93 -0.82
C GLN A 531 5.71 -15.16 -1.12
N SER A 532 4.44 -15.15 -0.71
CA SER A 532 3.50 -16.27 -0.87
C SER A 532 2.15 -15.77 -1.37
N ALA A 533 1.34 -16.65 -1.95
CA ALA A 533 0.02 -16.28 -2.40
C ALA A 533 -0.95 -16.08 -1.23
N ALA A 534 -2.04 -15.37 -1.50
CA ALA A 534 -3.14 -15.20 -0.56
C ALA A 534 -3.76 -16.56 -0.17
N THR A 535 -4.04 -16.75 1.10
CA THR A 535 -4.64 -17.97 1.67
C THR A 535 -5.82 -17.63 2.56
N LEU A 536 -6.87 -18.45 2.50
CA LEU A 536 -8.00 -18.34 3.41
C LEU A 536 -7.52 -18.71 4.83
N LEU A 537 -7.64 -17.77 5.76
CA LEU A 537 -7.26 -17.96 7.16
C LEU A 537 -8.42 -18.52 7.98
N ALA A 538 -9.61 -17.94 7.81
CA ALA A 538 -10.81 -18.34 8.51
C ALA A 538 -12.06 -17.94 7.72
N THR A 539 -13.13 -18.72 7.89
CA THR A 539 -14.52 -18.31 7.55
C THR A 539 -15.30 -18.25 8.85
N ILE A 540 -15.92 -17.11 9.13
CA ILE A 540 -16.71 -16.90 10.34
C ILE A 540 -17.97 -17.77 10.26
N PRO A 541 -18.28 -18.58 11.30
CA PRO A 541 -19.42 -19.49 11.26
C PRO A 541 -20.75 -18.79 10.96
N ALA A 542 -21.67 -19.52 10.34
CA ALA A 542 -23.02 -19.01 10.11
C ALA A 542 -23.74 -18.69 11.43
N SER A 543 -24.66 -17.73 11.40
CA SER A 543 -25.40 -17.22 12.57
C SER A 543 -24.55 -16.52 13.63
N THR A 544 -23.38 -15.99 13.26
CA THR A 544 -22.50 -15.23 14.15
C THR A 544 -22.87 -13.75 14.11
N LYS A 545 -23.22 -13.19 15.26
CA LYS A 545 -23.42 -11.74 15.44
C LYS A 545 -22.35 -11.16 16.36
N LEU A 546 -21.72 -10.08 15.91
CA LEU A 546 -20.79 -9.31 16.70
C LEU A 546 -21.54 -8.18 17.41
N ALA A 547 -21.63 -8.27 18.73
CA ALA A 547 -22.37 -7.31 19.55
C ALA A 547 -21.84 -5.88 19.38
N ALA A 548 -22.70 -4.88 19.62
CA ALA A 548 -22.31 -3.46 19.67
C ALA A 548 -21.12 -3.23 20.64
N GLY A 549 -20.00 -2.64 20.21
CA GLY A 549 -18.79 -2.50 21.05
C GLY A 549 -18.12 -3.85 21.40
N GLY A 550 -18.55 -4.95 20.82
CA GLY A 550 -18.03 -6.30 21.04
C GLY A 550 -16.79 -6.59 20.20
N THR A 551 -16.07 -7.63 20.59
CA THR A 551 -14.91 -8.16 19.89
C THR A 551 -15.12 -9.60 19.44
N TYR A 552 -14.42 -10.02 18.40
CA TYR A 552 -14.36 -11.41 17.92
C TYR A 552 -12.90 -11.82 17.78
N LEU A 553 -12.45 -12.76 18.59
CA LEU A 553 -11.06 -13.15 18.72
C LEU A 553 -10.76 -14.43 17.92
N LEU A 554 -9.84 -14.34 16.96
CA LEU A 554 -9.29 -15.46 16.22
C LEU A 554 -7.87 -15.77 16.69
N GLY A 555 -7.60 -17.01 17.11
CA GLY A 555 -6.28 -17.44 17.59
C GLY A 555 -5.63 -18.49 16.68
N LEU A 556 -4.30 -18.46 16.54
CA LEU A 556 -3.57 -19.53 15.83
C LEU A 556 -3.61 -20.82 16.64
N SER A 557 -4.06 -21.93 16.06
CA SER A 557 -3.96 -23.23 16.73
C SER A 557 -2.52 -23.75 16.74
N GLY A 558 -2.19 -24.63 17.70
CA GLY A 558 -0.86 -25.22 17.84
C GLY A 558 -0.33 -25.85 16.54
N SER A 559 -1.24 -26.39 15.72
CA SER A 559 -0.95 -26.83 14.35
C SER A 559 -2.12 -26.55 13.40
N GLY A 560 -1.94 -26.81 12.11
CA GLY A 560 -2.95 -26.66 11.06
C GLY A 560 -2.67 -27.62 9.91
N LEU A 561 -3.70 -27.93 9.11
CA LEU A 561 -3.53 -28.79 7.93
C LEU A 561 -2.59 -28.13 6.90
N ALA A 562 -1.52 -28.83 6.54
CA ALA A 562 -0.60 -28.45 5.46
C ALA A 562 -1.05 -28.97 4.09
N ALA A 563 -2.07 -29.83 4.05
CA ALA A 563 -2.76 -30.28 2.86
C ALA A 563 -4.24 -30.56 3.19
N PRO A 564 -5.16 -30.42 2.22
CA PRO A 564 -6.56 -30.81 2.44
C PRO A 564 -6.67 -32.27 2.88
N ALA A 565 -7.53 -32.54 3.87
CA ALA A 565 -7.84 -33.89 4.31
C ALA A 565 -9.18 -34.32 3.69
N ASN A 566 -9.15 -35.21 2.71
CA ASN A 566 -10.36 -35.71 2.04
C ASN A 566 -11.10 -36.74 2.90
N PRO A 567 -12.44 -36.90 2.74
CA PRO A 567 -13.19 -37.97 3.39
C PRO A 567 -12.51 -39.34 3.18
N GLY A 568 -12.40 -40.12 4.25
CA GLY A 568 -11.69 -41.42 4.23
C GLY A 568 -10.20 -41.34 4.59
N ALA A 569 -9.61 -40.15 4.70
CA ALA A 569 -8.20 -40.03 5.10
C ALA A 569 -8.01 -40.44 6.58
N THR A 570 -7.10 -41.39 6.80
CA THR A 570 -6.65 -41.81 8.15
C THR A 570 -5.37 -41.11 8.59
N THR A 571 -4.71 -40.38 7.68
CA THR A 571 -3.50 -39.62 7.95
C THR A 571 -3.70 -38.19 7.49
N ILE A 572 -3.34 -37.23 8.35
CA ILE A 572 -3.40 -35.80 8.06
C ILE A 572 -2.00 -35.20 8.04
N ASN A 573 -1.69 -34.43 7.00
CA ASN A 573 -0.43 -33.69 6.91
C ASN A 573 -0.58 -32.34 7.62
N VAL A 574 0.30 -32.06 8.57
CA VAL A 574 0.17 -30.93 9.49
C VAL A 574 1.41 -30.03 9.48
N ARG A 575 1.22 -28.75 9.75
CA ARG A 575 2.29 -27.74 9.84
C ARG A 575 3.27 -28.02 10.98
N SER A 576 2.79 -28.62 12.07
CA SER A 576 3.58 -28.96 13.25
C SER A 576 3.09 -30.24 13.91
N THR A 577 4.01 -31.03 14.43
CA THR A 577 3.73 -32.19 15.31
C THR A 577 4.24 -31.98 16.74
N THR A 578 4.75 -30.79 17.05
CA THR A 578 5.22 -30.42 18.40
C THR A 578 4.12 -30.61 19.44
N ASP A 579 4.46 -31.30 20.53
CA ASP A 579 3.58 -31.59 21.66
C ASP A 579 2.30 -32.39 21.32
N PHE A 580 2.29 -33.12 20.20
CA PHE A 580 1.30 -34.17 19.94
C PHE A 580 1.77 -35.52 20.50
N ALA A 581 0.85 -36.28 21.10
CA ALA A 581 1.15 -37.60 21.66
C ALA A 581 0.13 -38.66 21.22
N VAL A 582 0.53 -39.93 21.26
CA VAL A 582 -0.37 -41.06 21.00
C VAL A 582 -1.43 -41.16 22.11
N GLY A 583 -2.67 -41.48 21.73
CA GLY A 583 -3.83 -41.55 22.62
C GLY A 583 -4.48 -40.20 22.91
N GLN A 584 -3.93 -39.12 22.37
CA GLN A 584 -4.40 -37.77 22.60
C GLN A 584 -5.60 -37.42 21.73
N GLN A 585 -6.60 -36.75 22.30
CA GLN A 585 -7.73 -36.22 21.55
C GLN A 585 -7.38 -34.85 20.93
N ILE A 586 -7.75 -34.69 19.67
CA ILE A 586 -7.57 -33.46 18.89
C ILE A 586 -8.88 -33.10 18.19
N ASP A 587 -9.07 -31.81 17.94
CA ASP A 587 -10.12 -31.32 17.07
C ASP A 587 -9.54 -30.88 15.72
N ILE A 588 -10.16 -31.37 14.65
CA ILE A 588 -9.87 -30.97 13.27
C ILE A 588 -10.96 -29.99 12.85
N ASP A 589 -10.54 -28.80 12.45
CA ASP A 589 -11.40 -27.69 12.01
C ASP A 589 -12.28 -27.08 13.13
N ASN A 590 -13.07 -26.06 12.78
CA ASN A 590 -13.95 -25.34 13.70
C ASN A 590 -15.44 -25.48 13.31
N GLY A 591 -16.32 -25.10 14.24
CA GLY A 591 -17.75 -24.94 13.96
C GLY A 591 -18.45 -26.24 13.51
N SER A 592 -19.31 -26.13 12.49
CA SER A 592 -20.11 -27.26 11.96
C SER A 592 -19.28 -28.32 11.22
N GLY A 593 -18.04 -27.99 10.82
CA GLY A 593 -17.10 -28.92 10.19
C GLY A 593 -16.22 -29.67 11.19
N ARG A 594 -16.29 -29.37 12.50
CA ARG A 594 -15.41 -29.93 13.53
C ARG A 594 -15.49 -31.46 13.61
N GLY A 595 -14.35 -32.12 13.51
CA GLY A 595 -14.18 -33.55 13.74
C GLY A 595 -13.22 -33.84 14.89
N THR A 596 -13.70 -34.50 15.94
CA THR A 596 -12.83 -34.96 17.05
C THR A 596 -12.19 -36.31 16.71
N ARG A 597 -10.88 -36.44 16.91
CA ARG A 597 -10.11 -37.67 16.62
C ARG A 597 -9.11 -37.98 17.71
N VAL A 598 -8.68 -39.24 17.78
CA VAL A 598 -7.60 -39.69 18.65
C VAL A 598 -6.35 -39.94 17.82
N VAL A 599 -5.21 -39.43 18.27
CA VAL A 599 -3.91 -39.65 17.63
C VAL A 599 -3.47 -41.10 17.85
N GLN A 600 -3.32 -41.87 16.78
CA GLN A 600 -2.75 -43.23 16.83
C GLN A 600 -1.24 -43.24 16.66
N ALA A 601 -0.70 -42.37 15.80
CA ALA A 601 0.73 -42.25 15.58
C ALA A 601 1.10 -40.81 15.21
N VAL A 602 2.25 -40.36 15.70
CA VAL A 602 2.83 -39.06 15.37
C VAL A 602 4.01 -39.29 14.43
N GLY A 603 3.87 -38.83 13.19
CA GLY A 603 4.94 -38.83 12.19
C GLY A 603 5.67 -37.49 12.14
N THR A 604 6.15 -37.13 10.95
CA THR A 604 6.84 -35.86 10.70
C THR A 604 5.88 -34.80 10.16
N ALA A 605 6.08 -33.55 10.62
CA ALA A 605 5.37 -32.40 10.08
C ALA A 605 5.80 -32.07 8.65
N ALA A 606 5.00 -31.28 7.96
CA ALA A 606 5.40 -30.66 6.70
C ALA A 606 6.61 -29.73 6.93
N THR A 607 7.55 -29.71 5.97
CA THR A 607 8.73 -28.85 6.05
C THR A 607 8.34 -27.39 5.81
N THR A 608 9.24 -26.43 6.08
CA THR A 608 9.12 -25.12 5.44
C THR A 608 9.07 -25.32 3.91
N PRO A 609 8.16 -24.66 3.18
CA PRO A 609 8.13 -24.75 1.73
C PRO A 609 9.46 -24.32 1.11
N THR A 610 9.92 -25.06 0.11
CA THR A 610 10.89 -24.56 -0.88
C THR A 610 10.13 -23.89 -2.03
N THR A 611 10.84 -23.49 -3.08
CA THR A 611 10.24 -22.91 -4.29
C THR A 611 10.61 -23.72 -5.52
N LEU A 612 9.75 -23.66 -6.54
CA LEU A 612 10.19 -23.95 -7.89
C LEU A 612 11.39 -23.06 -8.23
N PHE A 613 12.43 -23.65 -8.81
CA PHE A 613 13.68 -22.94 -9.05
C PHE A 613 13.49 -21.72 -9.96
N VAL A 614 14.06 -20.58 -9.56
CA VAL A 614 14.09 -19.33 -10.34
C VAL A 614 15.50 -19.15 -10.91
N PRO A 615 15.72 -19.30 -12.24
CA PRO A 615 17.00 -19.05 -12.88
C PRO A 615 17.15 -17.56 -13.15
N VAL A 616 17.49 -16.80 -12.11
CA VAL A 616 17.45 -15.32 -12.06
C VAL A 616 18.10 -14.64 -13.29
N THR A 617 19.13 -15.25 -13.86
CA THR A 617 19.88 -14.69 -15.01
C THR A 617 19.18 -14.81 -16.36
N THR A 618 18.35 -15.84 -16.56
CA THR A 618 17.95 -16.27 -17.92
C THR A 618 16.48 -16.04 -18.23
N GLY A 619 15.73 -15.45 -17.29
CA GLY A 619 14.36 -15.03 -17.53
C GLY A 619 13.58 -14.77 -16.25
N PRO A 620 12.50 -13.97 -16.34
CA PRO A 620 11.70 -13.60 -15.18
C PRO A 620 10.94 -14.81 -14.63
N TRP A 621 10.35 -15.70 -15.44
CA TRP A 621 9.67 -16.90 -14.93
C TRP A 621 9.97 -18.13 -15.81
N LEU A 622 10.28 -19.28 -15.19
CA LEU A 622 10.17 -20.57 -15.87
C LEU A 622 8.75 -21.07 -15.77
N THR A 623 8.14 -21.49 -16.88
CA THR A 623 6.85 -22.18 -16.85
C THR A 623 7.06 -23.69 -16.92
N ILE A 624 6.63 -24.40 -15.89
CA ILE A 624 6.44 -25.85 -15.87
C ILE A 624 5.08 -26.15 -16.51
N PRO A 625 5.00 -26.88 -17.63
CA PRO A 625 3.75 -27.11 -18.32
C PRO A 625 2.83 -28.08 -17.55
N ALA A 626 1.54 -28.03 -17.85
CA ALA A 626 0.59 -29.07 -17.44
C ALA A 626 1.03 -30.44 -17.99
N GLY A 627 0.77 -31.51 -17.22
CA GLY A 627 1.21 -32.87 -17.52
C GLY A 627 2.64 -33.19 -17.08
N SER A 628 3.28 -32.31 -16.30
CA SER A 628 4.62 -32.56 -15.79
C SER A 628 4.58 -33.53 -14.60
N THR A 629 5.49 -34.49 -14.57
CA THR A 629 5.67 -35.47 -13.47
C THR A 629 6.94 -35.20 -12.65
N ASN A 630 7.63 -34.09 -12.92
CA ASN A 630 8.84 -33.68 -12.23
C ASN A 630 8.93 -32.16 -12.19
N VAL A 631 9.43 -31.63 -11.08
CA VAL A 631 9.66 -30.20 -10.90
C VAL A 631 11.06 -29.90 -10.36
N PRO A 632 11.77 -28.88 -10.90
CA PRO A 632 13.03 -28.41 -10.34
C PRO A 632 12.75 -27.58 -9.09
N VAL A 633 13.46 -27.88 -8.01
CA VAL A 633 13.29 -27.24 -6.70
C VAL A 633 14.59 -26.60 -6.23
N THR A 634 14.48 -25.47 -5.53
CA THR A 634 15.63 -24.81 -4.90
C THR A 634 16.26 -25.67 -3.80
N SER A 635 15.46 -26.53 -3.14
CA SER A 635 15.94 -27.50 -2.16
C SER A 635 15.16 -28.80 -2.24
N ALA A 636 15.86 -29.94 -2.20
CA ALA A 636 15.26 -31.28 -2.13
C ALA A 636 15.15 -31.81 -0.68
N ALA A 637 15.48 -30.98 0.32
CA ALA A 637 15.48 -31.40 1.71
C ALA A 637 14.07 -31.79 2.21
N GLY A 638 13.97 -32.93 2.90
CA GLY A 638 12.74 -33.41 3.54
C GLY A 638 11.76 -34.15 2.63
N PHE A 639 11.95 -34.14 1.30
CA PHE A 639 11.17 -34.99 0.40
C PHE A 639 11.57 -36.46 0.57
N ALA A 640 10.59 -37.36 0.55
CA ALA A 640 10.82 -38.79 0.62
C ALA A 640 9.82 -39.55 -0.26
N VAL A 641 10.28 -40.60 -0.94
CA VAL A 641 9.45 -41.45 -1.80
C VAL A 641 8.27 -42.02 -0.99
N GLY A 642 7.08 -41.95 -1.57
CA GLY A 642 5.82 -42.39 -0.95
C GLY A 642 5.14 -41.33 -0.08
N GLN A 643 5.82 -40.24 0.30
CA GLN A 643 5.20 -39.11 1.00
C GLN A 643 4.54 -38.13 0.01
N LYS A 644 3.72 -37.22 0.55
CA LYS A 644 3.00 -36.23 -0.25
C LYS A 644 3.86 -35.00 -0.53
N ILE A 645 3.64 -34.42 -1.70
CA ILE A 645 4.20 -33.15 -2.17
C ILE A 645 3.04 -32.21 -2.49
N ALA A 646 3.11 -31.00 -1.95
CA ALA A 646 2.28 -29.88 -2.37
C ALA A 646 3.05 -29.02 -3.38
N ILE A 647 2.38 -28.63 -4.46
CA ILE A 647 2.90 -27.72 -5.49
C ILE A 647 1.95 -26.55 -5.58
N ASP A 648 2.50 -25.34 -5.54
CA ASP A 648 1.76 -24.08 -5.56
C ASP A 648 0.86 -23.91 -4.32
N SER A 649 -0.07 -22.95 -4.40
CA SER A 649 -0.93 -22.53 -3.29
C SER A 649 -2.29 -22.03 -3.79
N ALA A 650 -3.23 -21.85 -2.87
CA ALA A 650 -4.56 -21.29 -3.15
C ALA A 650 -5.27 -21.99 -4.32
N ALA A 651 -5.78 -21.23 -5.30
CA ALA A 651 -6.53 -21.75 -6.45
C ALA A 651 -5.71 -22.63 -7.40
N ASN A 652 -4.38 -22.63 -7.28
CA ASN A 652 -3.45 -23.42 -8.09
C ASN A 652 -2.85 -24.61 -7.34
N TYR A 653 -3.20 -24.82 -6.07
CA TYR A 653 -2.67 -25.89 -5.25
C TYR A 653 -2.87 -27.27 -5.88
N GLU A 654 -1.77 -28.02 -6.05
CA GLU A 654 -1.77 -29.40 -6.51
C GLU A 654 -1.13 -30.33 -5.47
N LEU A 655 -1.71 -31.52 -5.29
CA LEU A 655 -1.25 -32.54 -4.36
C LEU A 655 -0.87 -33.82 -5.11
N ALA A 656 0.35 -34.29 -4.93
CA ALA A 656 0.84 -35.54 -5.53
C ALA A 656 1.62 -36.39 -4.51
N THR A 657 2.03 -37.58 -4.94
CA THR A 657 2.91 -38.48 -4.18
C THR A 657 4.29 -38.47 -4.81
N VAL A 658 5.34 -38.29 -4.01
CA VAL A 658 6.74 -38.34 -4.46
C VAL A 658 7.08 -39.75 -4.91
N THR A 659 7.60 -39.89 -6.14
CA THR A 659 8.07 -41.15 -6.72
C THR A 659 9.58 -41.25 -6.77
N GLU A 660 10.28 -40.12 -6.83
CA GLU A 660 11.74 -40.04 -6.83
C GLU A 660 12.20 -38.70 -6.24
N VAL A 661 13.28 -38.72 -5.47
CA VAL A 661 13.93 -37.51 -4.94
C VAL A 661 15.27 -37.34 -5.65
N GLY A 662 15.30 -36.42 -6.61
CA GLY A 662 16.51 -36.03 -7.32
C GLY A 662 17.29 -34.94 -6.58
N LYS A 663 18.20 -34.28 -7.31
CA LYS A 663 19.02 -33.19 -6.80
C LYS A 663 18.35 -31.84 -7.05
N ALA A 664 18.54 -30.92 -6.11
CA ALA A 664 18.08 -29.55 -6.22
C ALA A 664 18.81 -28.78 -7.32
N SER A 665 18.22 -27.68 -7.79
CA SER A 665 18.85 -26.78 -8.75
C SER A 665 20.09 -26.09 -8.16
N THR A 666 21.02 -25.67 -9.01
CA THR A 666 22.21 -24.88 -8.64
C THR A 666 22.23 -23.57 -9.39
N GLN A 667 22.29 -22.45 -8.68
CA GLN A 667 22.70 -21.16 -9.24
C GLN A 667 24.11 -20.84 -8.73
N THR A 668 25.07 -20.72 -9.63
CA THR A 668 26.47 -20.42 -9.32
C THR A 668 27.06 -19.43 -10.33
N THR A 669 28.36 -19.19 -10.26
CA THR A 669 29.09 -18.33 -11.19
C THR A 669 30.38 -19.02 -11.67
N LEU A 670 30.92 -18.55 -12.79
CA LEU A 670 32.26 -18.93 -13.22
C LEU A 670 33.32 -18.37 -12.26
N SER A 671 34.19 -19.24 -11.76
CA SER A 671 35.35 -18.86 -10.95
C SER A 671 36.51 -18.30 -11.77
N ALA A 672 36.54 -18.57 -13.07
CA ALA A 672 37.53 -18.04 -14.01
C ALA A 672 36.88 -17.84 -15.38
N ALA A 673 37.43 -16.94 -16.18
CA ALA A 673 36.99 -16.76 -17.56
C ALA A 673 37.18 -18.06 -18.36
N ALA A 674 36.27 -18.33 -19.29
CA ALA A 674 36.32 -19.50 -20.16
C ALA A 674 36.26 -19.05 -21.62
N ALA A 675 37.24 -19.45 -22.41
CA ALA A 675 37.32 -19.07 -23.81
C ALA A 675 36.38 -19.91 -24.69
N ALA A 676 35.97 -19.36 -25.83
CA ALA A 676 35.34 -20.13 -26.89
C ALA A 676 36.28 -21.29 -27.29
N GLY A 677 35.71 -22.49 -27.47
CA GLY A 677 36.45 -23.72 -27.70
C GLY A 677 36.95 -24.43 -26.43
N ALA A 678 36.76 -23.88 -25.23
CA ALA A 678 37.07 -24.58 -24.00
C ALA A 678 36.02 -25.67 -23.72
N SER A 679 36.49 -26.88 -23.38
CA SER A 679 35.63 -28.01 -22.95
C SER A 679 35.65 -28.22 -21.43
N ASN A 680 36.30 -27.34 -20.67
CA ASN A 680 36.32 -27.39 -19.21
C ASN A 680 36.13 -25.98 -18.65
N ILE A 681 35.20 -25.84 -17.71
CA ILE A 681 34.87 -24.56 -17.07
C ILE A 681 35.11 -24.63 -15.55
N LYS A 682 35.47 -23.51 -14.93
CA LYS A 682 35.66 -23.41 -13.48
C LYS A 682 34.45 -22.74 -12.85
N VAL A 683 33.77 -23.42 -11.93
CA VAL A 683 32.57 -22.91 -11.26
C VAL A 683 32.79 -22.75 -9.76
N ALA A 684 32.11 -21.78 -9.14
CA ALA A 684 32.24 -21.52 -7.71
C ALA A 684 31.59 -22.61 -6.85
N ALA A 685 30.50 -23.22 -7.33
CA ALA A 685 29.80 -24.31 -6.65
C ALA A 685 29.25 -25.33 -7.67
N ASN A 686 29.25 -26.62 -7.32
CA ASN A 686 28.74 -27.69 -8.18
C ASN A 686 28.08 -28.85 -7.42
N ALA A 687 27.76 -28.68 -6.12
CA ALA A 687 27.37 -29.79 -5.24
C ALA A 687 26.15 -30.59 -5.75
N ASN A 688 25.20 -29.93 -6.42
CA ASN A 688 24.00 -30.58 -6.95
C ASN A 688 24.09 -30.93 -8.44
N MET A 689 25.18 -30.61 -9.13
CA MET A 689 25.35 -30.94 -10.54
C MET A 689 25.67 -32.45 -10.71
N THR A 690 25.30 -33.00 -11.85
CA THR A 690 25.50 -34.39 -12.27
C THR A 690 25.87 -34.49 -13.74
N VAL A 691 26.51 -35.60 -14.11
CA VAL A 691 26.79 -35.92 -15.51
C VAL A 691 25.48 -36.03 -16.28
N GLY A 692 25.40 -35.35 -17.43
CA GLY A 692 24.19 -35.25 -18.25
C GLY A 692 23.34 -34.01 -17.98
N ASP A 693 23.59 -33.27 -16.90
CA ASP A 693 22.85 -32.02 -16.64
C ASP A 693 23.12 -30.97 -17.71
N LYS A 694 22.10 -30.14 -17.96
CA LYS A 694 22.17 -29.00 -18.88
C LYS A 694 22.40 -27.73 -18.09
N LEU A 695 23.57 -27.14 -18.28
CA LEU A 695 23.95 -25.87 -17.69
C LEU A 695 23.61 -24.73 -18.65
N THR A 696 22.95 -23.69 -18.15
CA THR A 696 22.86 -22.41 -18.89
C THR A 696 23.92 -21.46 -18.34
N ILE A 697 24.79 -20.96 -19.21
CA ILE A 697 25.91 -20.08 -18.87
C ILE A 697 25.64 -18.71 -19.48
N ASP A 698 25.89 -17.67 -18.67
CA ASP A 698 25.80 -16.26 -19.07
C ASP A 698 24.37 -15.80 -19.42
N ALA A 699 24.26 -14.58 -19.94
CA ALA A 699 23.01 -13.92 -20.31
C ALA A 699 23.09 -13.23 -21.68
N GLY A 700 21.95 -12.82 -22.21
CA GLY A 700 21.86 -11.99 -23.40
C GLY A 700 22.49 -12.66 -24.62
N GLU A 701 23.31 -11.91 -25.37
CA GLU A 701 23.93 -12.37 -26.60
C GLU A 701 25.02 -13.46 -26.41
N TYR A 702 25.51 -13.65 -25.18
CA TYR A 702 26.50 -14.67 -24.84
C TYR A 702 25.90 -15.92 -24.21
N LYS A 703 24.58 -15.95 -23.97
CA LYS A 703 23.93 -17.09 -23.33
C LYS A 703 24.11 -18.37 -24.14
N GLU A 704 24.56 -19.43 -23.48
CA GLU A 704 24.54 -20.76 -24.08
C GLU A 704 24.23 -21.90 -23.12
N VAL A 705 23.72 -23.01 -23.69
CA VAL A 705 23.36 -24.22 -22.96
C VAL A 705 24.34 -25.32 -23.31
N VAL A 706 25.01 -25.87 -22.31
CA VAL A 706 26.01 -26.94 -22.43
C VAL A 706 25.62 -28.15 -21.58
N THR A 707 26.14 -29.33 -21.92
CA THR A 707 25.87 -30.56 -21.17
C THR A 707 27.11 -31.01 -20.42
N VAL A 708 26.94 -31.42 -19.16
CA VAL A 708 28.00 -31.93 -18.30
C VAL A 708 28.47 -33.31 -18.75
N ALA A 709 29.75 -33.48 -19.02
CA ALA A 709 30.40 -34.76 -19.25
C ALA A 709 31.06 -35.34 -17.98
N GLU A 710 31.68 -34.49 -17.16
CA GLU A 710 32.36 -34.90 -15.93
C GLU A 710 32.30 -33.78 -14.88
N ILE A 711 32.14 -34.18 -13.61
CA ILE A 711 32.16 -33.27 -12.46
C ILE A 711 33.52 -33.36 -11.76
N GLY A 712 34.25 -32.26 -11.72
CA GLY A 712 35.48 -32.09 -10.94
C GLY A 712 35.30 -31.24 -9.68
N THR A 713 36.41 -30.72 -9.13
CA THR A 713 36.42 -29.84 -7.96
C THR A 713 36.18 -28.37 -8.33
N THR A 714 35.61 -27.59 -7.39
CA THR A 714 35.22 -26.19 -7.58
C THR A 714 36.38 -25.20 -7.42
N GLY A 715 36.14 -23.95 -7.81
CA GLY A 715 37.07 -22.83 -7.63
C GLY A 715 38.08 -22.68 -8.76
N VAL A 716 38.85 -21.59 -8.69
CA VAL A 716 39.79 -21.18 -9.77
C VAL A 716 40.86 -22.26 -10.04
N ASN A 717 41.28 -22.96 -8.98
CA ASN A 717 42.31 -24.00 -9.01
C ASN A 717 41.72 -25.43 -9.04
N GLY A 718 40.39 -25.55 -9.13
CA GLY A 718 39.72 -26.84 -9.17
C GLY A 718 39.86 -27.54 -10.52
N THR A 719 39.56 -28.84 -10.58
CA THR A 719 39.56 -29.60 -11.86
C THR A 719 38.40 -29.19 -12.77
N GLY A 720 37.35 -28.53 -12.25
CA GLY A 720 36.29 -27.89 -13.03
C GLY A 720 35.24 -28.87 -13.55
N ILE A 721 34.34 -28.37 -14.39
CA ILE A 721 33.29 -29.17 -15.06
C ILE A 721 33.72 -29.39 -16.51
N THR A 722 33.84 -30.65 -16.91
CA THR A 722 34.09 -31.01 -18.32
C THR A 722 32.77 -31.07 -19.07
N LEU A 723 32.74 -30.50 -20.28
CA LEU A 723 31.57 -30.35 -21.13
C LEU A 723 31.59 -31.39 -22.26
N THR A 724 30.42 -31.87 -22.67
CA THR A 724 30.31 -32.82 -23.80
C THR A 724 30.65 -32.18 -25.15
N ALA A 725 30.55 -30.86 -25.23
CA ALA A 725 30.92 -30.07 -26.39
C ALA A 725 31.66 -28.79 -25.91
N PRO A 726 32.64 -28.28 -26.67
CA PRO A 726 33.30 -27.02 -26.36
C PRO A 726 32.33 -25.82 -26.36
N LEU A 727 32.65 -24.80 -25.57
CA LEU A 727 31.95 -23.51 -25.56
C LEU A 727 31.98 -22.85 -26.94
N ARG A 728 30.90 -22.13 -27.29
CA ARG A 728 30.83 -21.34 -28.53
C ARG A 728 31.24 -19.89 -28.28
N PHE A 729 31.03 -19.39 -27.07
CA PHE A 729 31.30 -18.00 -26.71
C PHE A 729 32.42 -17.88 -25.68
N ASN A 730 33.02 -16.70 -25.63
CA ASN A 730 33.89 -16.33 -24.52
C ASN A 730 33.01 -15.91 -23.34
N HIS A 731 33.25 -16.48 -22.19
CA HIS A 731 32.57 -16.15 -20.94
C HIS A 731 33.54 -15.55 -19.94
N ARG A 732 33.11 -14.48 -19.29
CA ARG A 732 33.92 -13.77 -18.29
C ARG A 732 33.90 -14.52 -16.96
N SER A 733 34.85 -14.22 -16.08
CA SER A 733 34.69 -14.65 -14.68
C SER A 733 33.47 -13.98 -14.06
N ALA A 734 32.92 -14.62 -13.03
CA ALA A 734 31.76 -14.19 -12.27
C ALA A 734 30.43 -14.10 -13.05
N VAL A 735 30.38 -14.47 -14.34
CA VAL A 735 29.10 -14.66 -15.04
C VAL A 735 28.36 -15.85 -14.45
N ASP A 736 27.05 -15.83 -14.55
CA ASP A 736 26.21 -16.84 -13.93
C ASP A 736 26.23 -18.17 -14.68
N VAL A 737 26.06 -19.24 -13.91
CA VAL A 737 25.82 -20.59 -14.40
C VAL A 737 24.65 -21.16 -13.62
N SER A 738 23.62 -21.60 -14.34
CA SER A 738 22.44 -22.22 -13.75
C SER A 738 22.28 -23.67 -14.20
N ASP A 739 21.97 -24.52 -13.24
CA ASP A 739 21.60 -25.92 -13.42
C ASP A 739 20.23 -26.14 -12.81
N ARG A 740 19.31 -26.73 -13.57
CA ARG A 740 17.96 -27.05 -13.06
C ARG A 740 17.98 -28.22 -12.08
N GLY A 741 19.02 -29.05 -12.08
CA GLY A 741 19.06 -30.30 -11.34
C GLY A 741 18.01 -31.30 -11.82
N THR A 742 17.97 -32.46 -11.16
CA THR A 742 17.03 -33.54 -11.52
C THR A 742 15.67 -33.45 -10.82
N GLY A 743 15.53 -32.55 -9.84
CA GLY A 743 14.22 -32.17 -9.27
C GLY A 743 13.53 -33.23 -8.41
N ILE A 744 12.24 -33.05 -8.17
CA ILE A 744 11.39 -34.02 -7.46
C ILE A 744 10.38 -34.62 -8.45
N SER A 745 10.40 -35.94 -8.60
CA SER A 745 9.43 -36.65 -9.43
C SER A 745 8.23 -37.10 -8.60
N PHE A 746 7.03 -37.07 -9.19
CA PHE A 746 5.78 -37.36 -8.50
C PHE A 746 4.70 -37.91 -9.44
N SER A 747 3.65 -38.47 -8.84
CA SER A 747 2.44 -38.93 -9.51
C SER A 747 1.19 -38.59 -8.67
N PRO A 748 0.07 -38.17 -9.27
CA PRO A 748 -0.15 -37.96 -10.71
C PRO A 748 0.59 -36.73 -11.27
N ALA A 749 0.64 -36.60 -12.59
CA ALA A 749 1.19 -35.43 -13.26
C ALA A 749 0.39 -34.15 -12.95
N THR A 750 1.02 -32.99 -13.03
CA THR A 750 0.36 -31.68 -12.84
C THR A 750 -0.84 -31.53 -13.79
N SER A 751 -1.95 -31.02 -13.28
CA SER A 751 -3.13 -30.72 -14.08
C SER A 751 -3.05 -29.37 -14.77
N ARG A 752 -2.16 -28.49 -14.30
CA ARG A 752 -1.96 -27.13 -14.82
C ARG A 752 -0.48 -26.77 -14.93
N ALA A 753 -0.24 -25.62 -15.57
CA ALA A 753 1.09 -25.05 -15.61
C ALA A 753 1.38 -24.31 -14.30
N HIS A 754 2.65 -24.30 -13.89
CA HIS A 754 3.16 -23.57 -12.73
C HIS A 754 4.37 -22.74 -13.11
N SER A 755 4.55 -21.59 -12.46
CA SER A 755 5.69 -20.73 -12.71
C SER A 755 6.77 -20.92 -11.64
N SER A 756 8.04 -20.70 -11.95
CA SER A 756 9.15 -20.68 -10.98
C SER A 756 8.82 -19.83 -9.77
N GLY A 757 9.37 -20.05 -8.58
CA GLY A 757 9.10 -19.22 -7.41
C GLY A 757 7.85 -19.60 -6.62
N VAL A 758 6.85 -20.27 -7.21
CA VAL A 758 5.72 -20.82 -6.42
C VAL A 758 6.22 -21.86 -5.41
N SER A 759 5.47 -22.05 -4.33
CA SER A 759 5.82 -22.96 -3.25
C SER A 759 5.84 -24.42 -3.70
N VAL A 760 6.80 -25.19 -3.21
CA VAL A 760 6.79 -26.66 -3.24
C VAL A 760 7.13 -27.16 -1.85
N GLN A 761 6.34 -28.08 -1.31
CA GLN A 761 6.48 -28.49 0.10
C GLN A 761 6.46 -30.00 0.25
N ALA A 762 7.43 -30.53 0.98
CA ALA A 762 7.38 -31.90 1.49
C ALA A 762 6.42 -31.94 2.67
N LEU A 763 5.36 -32.73 2.56
CA LEU A 763 4.27 -32.72 3.54
C LEU A 763 4.49 -33.65 4.74
N GLY A 764 5.62 -34.37 4.77
CA GLY A 764 5.96 -35.31 5.82
C GLY A 764 5.05 -36.54 5.86
N SER A 765 5.23 -37.38 6.89
CA SER A 765 4.37 -38.54 7.14
C SER A 765 3.10 -38.22 7.94
N GLY A 766 2.99 -37.02 8.52
CA GLY A 766 1.78 -36.52 9.15
C GLY A 766 1.39 -37.21 10.47
N ILE A 767 0.15 -37.04 10.88
CA ILE A 767 -0.45 -37.66 12.07
C ILE A 767 -1.44 -38.72 11.61
N THR A 768 -1.34 -39.94 12.16
CA THR A 768 -2.31 -41.01 11.92
C THR A 768 -3.41 -40.96 12.97
N LEU A 769 -4.65 -41.04 12.51
CA LEU A 769 -5.87 -40.93 13.30
C LEU A 769 -6.44 -42.31 13.62
N ASP A 770 -7.24 -42.38 14.67
CA ASP A 770 -7.95 -43.58 15.10
C ASP A 770 -8.98 -44.08 14.10
N THR A 771 -9.67 -43.14 13.47
CA THR A 771 -10.68 -43.37 12.46
C THR A 771 -10.54 -42.34 11.36
N ALA A 772 -10.92 -42.72 10.15
CA ALA A 772 -10.88 -41.83 9.01
C ALA A 772 -11.72 -40.55 9.25
N VAL A 773 -11.31 -39.43 8.64
CA VAL A 773 -12.16 -38.22 8.63
C VAL A 773 -13.42 -38.49 7.79
N ASN A 774 -14.58 -38.09 8.32
CA ASN A 774 -15.87 -38.36 7.67
C ASN A 774 -16.23 -37.28 6.64
N THR A 775 -15.74 -36.07 6.84
CA THR A 775 -15.94 -34.90 6.00
C THR A 775 -14.59 -34.40 5.48
N GLY A 776 -14.61 -33.69 4.36
CA GLY A 776 -13.42 -33.04 3.83
C GLY A 776 -13.07 -31.81 4.66
N HIS A 777 -11.77 -31.57 4.87
CA HIS A 777 -11.27 -30.38 5.54
C HIS A 777 -10.28 -29.63 4.64
N PRO A 778 -10.41 -28.30 4.49
CA PRO A 778 -9.58 -27.53 3.58
C PRO A 778 -8.14 -27.39 4.08
N LEU A 779 -7.25 -27.00 3.16
CA LEU A 779 -5.91 -26.51 3.52
C LEU A 779 -6.02 -25.39 4.56
N GLY A 780 -5.16 -25.40 5.58
CA GLY A 780 -5.15 -24.38 6.64
C GLY A 780 -6.20 -24.58 7.73
N ALA A 781 -7.04 -25.63 7.67
CA ALA A 781 -7.95 -25.95 8.76
C ALA A 781 -7.18 -26.13 10.09
N ALA A 782 -7.74 -25.56 11.16
CA ALA A 782 -7.11 -25.59 12.48
C ALA A 782 -7.02 -27.02 13.03
N ILE A 783 -5.88 -27.37 13.63
CA ILE A 783 -5.73 -28.59 14.41
C ILE A 783 -5.54 -28.17 15.87
N VAL A 784 -6.62 -28.26 16.64
CA VAL A 784 -6.66 -27.79 18.02
C VAL A 784 -6.31 -28.93 18.96
N ASN A 785 -5.21 -28.73 19.68
CA ASN A 785 -4.75 -29.60 20.75
C ASN A 785 -4.81 -28.79 22.06
N PRO A 786 -5.74 -29.08 22.97
CA PRO A 786 -5.88 -28.33 24.22
C PRO A 786 -4.72 -28.53 25.21
N GLN A 787 -3.81 -29.49 24.96
CA GLN A 787 -2.64 -29.76 25.80
C GLN A 787 -1.38 -29.02 25.34
N VAL A 788 -1.37 -28.42 24.14
CA VAL A 788 -0.22 -27.64 23.65
C VAL A 788 -0.16 -26.31 24.40
N THR A 789 0.96 -26.07 25.08
CA THR A 789 1.23 -24.83 25.83
C THR A 789 2.39 -24.01 25.25
N THR A 790 3.14 -24.56 24.29
CA THR A 790 4.37 -23.96 23.75
C THR A 790 4.18 -23.32 22.36
N ALA A 791 3.05 -23.58 21.71
CA ALA A 791 2.76 -23.14 20.34
C ALA A 791 1.29 -22.71 20.18
N GLY A 792 1.00 -21.93 19.14
CA GLY A 792 -0.31 -21.31 18.93
C GLY A 792 -0.61 -20.23 19.97
N TYR A 793 -1.82 -19.68 19.91
CA TYR A 793 -2.34 -18.69 20.84
C TYR A 793 -2.50 -19.28 22.25
N GLN A 794 -1.86 -18.65 23.23
CA GLN A 794 -1.85 -19.09 24.64
C GLN A 794 -2.49 -18.06 25.59
N GLY A 795 -3.13 -17.02 25.06
CA GLY A 795 -3.71 -15.94 25.86
C GLY A 795 -5.07 -16.28 26.47
N SER A 796 -5.51 -15.39 27.38
CA SER A 796 -6.89 -15.30 27.86
C SER A 796 -7.51 -14.02 27.30
N PRO A 797 -8.78 -14.05 26.86
CA PRO A 797 -9.72 -15.18 26.87
C PRO A 797 -9.43 -16.20 25.76
N ARG A 798 -10.06 -17.38 25.85
CA ARG A 798 -10.03 -18.38 24.77
C ARG A 798 -10.59 -17.76 23.48
N PRO A 799 -9.99 -18.01 22.30
CA PRO A 799 -10.51 -17.50 21.03
C PRO A 799 -11.93 -18.00 20.73
N ASP A 800 -12.70 -17.14 20.07
CA ASP A 800 -14.00 -17.48 19.50
C ASP A 800 -13.84 -18.49 18.34
N GLN A 801 -12.75 -18.36 17.59
CA GLN A 801 -12.39 -19.25 16.48
C GLN A 801 -10.88 -19.49 16.41
N TRP A 802 -10.47 -20.69 15.96
CA TRP A 802 -9.07 -20.99 15.68
C TRP A 802 -8.77 -20.91 14.18
N PHE A 803 -7.57 -20.50 13.80
CA PHE A 803 -7.06 -20.64 12.43
C PHE A 803 -5.79 -21.49 12.41
N GLY A 804 -5.54 -22.25 11.34
CA GLY A 804 -4.40 -23.18 11.28
C GLY A 804 -3.13 -22.64 10.59
N GLY A 805 -3.28 -21.66 9.70
CA GLY A 805 -2.16 -21.02 8.98
C GLY A 805 -1.54 -19.86 9.77
N ALA A 806 -0.22 -19.84 9.92
CA ALA A 806 0.44 -18.75 10.63
C ALA A 806 0.52 -17.47 9.77
N LEU A 807 0.45 -16.31 10.42
CA LEU A 807 0.80 -15.03 9.84
C LEU A 807 2.32 -14.91 9.71
N SER A 808 2.78 -14.25 8.64
CA SER A 808 4.18 -13.84 8.53
C SER A 808 4.52 -12.83 9.62
N VAL A 809 5.68 -13.02 10.27
CA VAL A 809 6.16 -12.13 11.34
C VAL A 809 7.00 -10.96 10.83
N SER A 810 7.20 -10.86 9.51
CA SER A 810 8.02 -9.81 8.89
C SER A 810 7.21 -8.86 8.01
N ALA A 811 6.40 -9.40 7.10
CA ALA A 811 5.57 -8.63 6.17
C ALA A 811 4.43 -9.49 5.60
N GLY A 812 3.30 -8.85 5.29
CA GLY A 812 2.14 -9.49 4.70
C GLY A 812 0.93 -8.56 4.65
N SER A 813 -0.23 -9.13 4.34
CA SER A 813 -1.52 -8.46 4.47
C SER A 813 -2.60 -9.36 5.06
N ILE A 814 -3.58 -8.74 5.73
CA ILE A 814 -4.79 -9.39 6.25
C ILE A 814 -5.98 -8.63 5.66
N ALA A 815 -6.93 -9.32 5.04
CA ALA A 815 -8.14 -8.73 4.50
C ALA A 815 -9.37 -9.40 5.09
N LEU A 816 -10.25 -8.62 5.71
CA LEU A 816 -11.59 -9.01 6.12
C LEU A 816 -12.55 -8.75 4.96
N ARG A 817 -13.25 -9.78 4.50
CA ARG A 817 -14.22 -9.68 3.41
C ARG A 817 -15.60 -10.09 3.89
N ASP A 818 -16.62 -9.46 3.32
CA ASP A 818 -18.01 -9.80 3.62
C ASP A 818 -18.39 -11.21 3.14
N ALA A 819 -19.63 -11.62 3.39
CA ALA A 819 -20.14 -12.95 3.03
C ALA A 819 -20.13 -13.25 1.52
N THR A 820 -20.01 -12.22 0.66
CA THR A 820 -19.91 -12.41 -0.79
C THR A 820 -18.47 -12.68 -1.23
N GLY A 821 -17.49 -12.35 -0.39
CA GLY A 821 -16.06 -12.35 -0.71
C GLY A 821 -15.62 -11.20 -1.62
N ALA A 822 -16.55 -10.43 -2.20
CA ALA A 822 -16.23 -9.39 -3.17
C ALA A 822 -15.83 -8.06 -2.51
N VAL A 823 -16.40 -7.73 -1.35
CA VAL A 823 -16.17 -6.45 -0.68
C VAL A 823 -15.16 -6.61 0.46
N VAL A 824 -14.06 -5.87 0.38
CA VAL A 824 -13.10 -5.73 1.50
C VAL A 824 -13.70 -4.78 2.53
N VAL A 825 -14.00 -5.31 3.71
CA VAL A 825 -14.58 -4.57 4.85
C VAL A 825 -13.52 -3.75 5.58
N ASP A 826 -12.37 -4.37 5.83
CA ASP A 826 -11.18 -3.75 6.42
C ASP A 826 -9.96 -4.59 6.02
N ALA A 827 -8.79 -3.97 5.97
CA ALA A 827 -7.55 -4.68 5.71
C ALA A 827 -6.38 -4.03 6.44
N MET A 828 -5.34 -4.83 6.63
CA MET A 828 -4.08 -4.40 7.21
C MET A 828 -2.95 -4.86 6.29
N VAL A 829 -2.24 -3.93 5.67
CA VAL A 829 -0.95 -4.21 5.01
C VAL A 829 0.16 -3.85 5.97
N TYR A 830 1.08 -4.77 6.21
CA TYR A 830 2.08 -4.64 7.27
C TYR A 830 3.47 -5.10 6.84
N GLY A 831 4.48 -4.54 7.50
CA GLY A 831 5.88 -4.80 7.20
C GLY A 831 6.83 -4.24 8.26
N SER A 832 8.12 -4.55 8.13
CA SER A 832 9.15 -3.93 8.97
C SER A 832 9.49 -2.54 8.46
N GLN A 833 9.64 -1.58 9.38
CA GLN A 833 10.24 -0.28 9.05
C GLN A 833 11.65 -0.51 8.51
N GLN A 834 11.95 0.09 7.36
CA GLN A 834 13.30 0.06 6.82
C GLN A 834 14.14 1.13 7.52
N SER A 835 15.22 0.69 8.19
CA SER A 835 16.00 1.50 9.12
C SER A 835 16.74 2.70 8.51
N SER A 836 16.70 2.86 7.19
CA SER A 836 17.36 3.95 6.45
C SER A 836 16.44 4.71 5.47
N SER A 837 15.15 4.36 5.39
CA SER A 837 14.17 5.04 4.53
C SER A 837 13.15 5.85 5.34
N SER A 838 12.57 6.91 4.76
CA SER A 838 11.32 7.48 5.28
C SER A 838 10.10 6.60 4.98
N GLY A 839 10.24 5.62 4.08
CA GLY A 839 9.23 4.60 3.81
C GLY A 839 9.01 3.64 4.98
N ASN A 840 7.74 3.29 5.20
CA ASN A 840 7.30 2.41 6.29
C ASN A 840 7.65 0.93 6.06
N GLY A 841 8.30 0.59 4.93
CA GLY A 841 8.69 -0.76 4.52
C GLY A 841 8.17 -1.10 3.12
N THR A 842 8.58 -2.26 2.57
CA THR A 842 8.06 -2.76 1.29
C THR A 842 6.58 -3.15 1.40
N ILE A 843 5.77 -2.77 0.43
CA ILE A 843 4.33 -2.98 0.40
C ILE A 843 4.00 -4.37 -0.18
N THR A 844 3.28 -5.16 0.62
CA THR A 844 2.59 -6.38 0.17
C THR A 844 1.17 -6.02 -0.24
N SER A 845 0.58 -6.67 -1.25
CA SER A 845 -0.78 -6.38 -1.72
C SER A 845 -1.04 -4.87 -1.97
N PRO A 846 -0.36 -4.24 -2.94
CA PRO A 846 -0.54 -2.82 -3.27
C PRO A 846 -2.01 -2.39 -3.46
N GLU A 847 -2.84 -3.29 -3.99
CA GLU A 847 -4.27 -3.09 -4.18
C GLU A 847 -5.05 -2.89 -2.87
N LEU A 848 -4.62 -3.54 -1.78
CA LEU A 848 -5.17 -3.32 -0.45
C LEU A 848 -4.56 -2.05 0.16
N ALA A 849 -3.27 -1.81 -0.04
CA ALA A 849 -2.59 -0.66 0.53
C ALA A 849 -3.19 0.68 0.06
N VAL A 850 -3.51 0.82 -1.23
CA VAL A 850 -4.16 2.02 -1.80
C VAL A 850 -5.58 2.20 -1.28
N LEU A 851 -6.28 1.10 -1.00
CA LEU A 851 -7.63 1.13 -0.43
C LEU A 851 -7.60 1.60 1.03
N GLU A 852 -6.63 1.12 1.81
CA GLU A 852 -6.50 1.38 3.26
C GLU A 852 -5.72 2.64 3.61
N ALA A 853 -4.98 3.25 2.69
CA ALA A 853 -4.21 4.46 2.97
C ALA A 853 -3.85 5.24 1.70
N ASP A 854 -3.53 6.52 1.90
CA ASP A 854 -2.81 7.29 0.88
C ASP A 854 -1.39 6.71 0.72
N GLN A 855 -1.06 6.31 -0.50
CA GLN A 855 0.23 5.74 -0.87
C GLN A 855 1.14 6.75 -1.59
N GLY A 856 0.81 8.04 -1.52
CA GLY A 856 1.69 9.14 -1.94
C GLY A 856 3.06 9.11 -1.23
N GLY A 857 4.14 9.41 -1.97
CA GLY A 857 5.50 9.46 -1.42
C GLY A 857 6.09 8.07 -1.15
N GLY A 858 6.74 7.87 0.01
CA GLY A 858 7.43 6.63 0.39
C GLY A 858 6.53 5.45 0.83
N GLY A 859 5.22 5.49 0.55
CA GLY A 859 4.28 4.42 0.89
C GLY A 859 3.86 4.34 2.37
N CYS A 860 2.66 3.84 2.61
CA CYS A 860 2.03 3.79 3.93
C CYS A 860 1.56 2.38 4.33
N ILE A 861 2.17 1.81 5.37
CA ILE A 861 1.85 0.48 5.92
C ILE A 861 1.86 0.48 7.45
N VAL A 862 1.29 -0.57 8.04
CA VAL A 862 1.44 -0.85 9.47
C VAL A 862 2.83 -1.38 9.75
N VAL A 863 3.62 -0.64 10.52
CA VAL A 863 4.92 -1.09 10.97
C VAL A 863 4.76 -2.14 12.06
N VAL A 864 5.23 -3.36 11.81
CA VAL A 864 5.32 -4.41 12.83
C VAL A 864 6.59 -4.21 13.64
N ALA A 865 6.48 -4.27 14.96
CA ALA A 865 7.64 -4.15 15.83
C ALA A 865 8.61 -5.32 15.60
N GLY A 866 9.89 -4.99 15.37
CA GLY A 866 10.98 -5.95 15.31
C GLY A 866 11.09 -6.79 16.60
N SER A 867 11.85 -7.89 16.53
CA SER A 867 12.01 -8.81 17.67
C SER A 867 12.77 -8.15 18.82
N ALA A 868 12.08 -7.60 19.84
CA ALA A 868 12.68 -7.36 21.16
C ALA A 868 11.65 -7.11 22.30
N ALA A 869 11.79 -7.95 23.34
CA ALA A 869 11.47 -7.81 24.78
C ALA A 869 10.05 -7.42 25.23
N GLY A 870 9.39 -8.35 25.95
CA GLY A 870 8.15 -8.16 26.73
C GLY A 870 7.14 -9.31 26.58
N PRO A 871 6.07 -9.37 27.39
CA PRO A 871 5.04 -10.43 27.41
C PRO A 871 4.16 -10.52 26.14
N GLY A 872 4.62 -9.97 25.01
CA GLY A 872 3.92 -9.89 23.72
C GLY A 872 3.63 -8.45 23.36
N ARG A 873 4.03 -8.01 22.16
CA ARG A 873 3.59 -6.74 21.58
C ARG A 873 2.52 -7.03 20.54
N SER A 874 1.55 -6.15 20.41
CA SER A 874 0.52 -6.20 19.36
C SER A 874 0.45 -4.87 18.64
N ASN A 875 0.01 -4.89 17.39
CA ASN A 875 -0.39 -3.69 16.68
C ASN A 875 -1.87 -3.47 16.98
N THR A 876 -2.20 -2.35 17.63
CA THR A 876 -3.56 -2.02 18.09
C THR A 876 -4.07 -0.74 17.42
N ARG A 877 -5.36 -0.73 17.08
CA ARG A 877 -6.09 0.43 16.58
C ARG A 877 -6.58 1.31 17.73
N ALA A 878 -5.63 1.92 18.46
CA ALA A 878 -5.87 2.68 19.69
C ALA A 878 -5.85 4.22 19.43
N PRO A 879 -6.63 5.05 20.16
CA PRO A 879 -7.38 4.74 21.38
C PRO A 879 -8.88 4.45 21.16
N ASP A 880 -9.43 4.48 19.94
CA ASP A 880 -10.88 4.41 19.72
C ASP A 880 -11.45 3.45 18.69
N GLY A 881 -10.61 2.57 18.11
CA GLY A 881 -11.06 1.61 17.11
C GLY A 881 -11.59 2.28 15.84
N LYS A 882 -11.41 3.60 15.70
CA LYS A 882 -11.71 4.29 14.45
C LYS A 882 -10.63 3.97 13.44
N ASP A 883 -11.09 3.81 12.23
CA ASP A 883 -10.28 3.64 11.05
C ASP A 883 -10.34 4.95 10.28
N ALA A 884 -9.20 5.64 10.19
CA ALA A 884 -9.09 6.86 9.40
C ALA A 884 -8.75 6.53 7.94
N ASP A 885 -8.80 5.25 7.55
CA ASP A 885 -8.23 4.72 6.31
C ASP A 885 -6.79 5.23 6.17
N SER A 886 -5.98 4.99 7.22
CA SER A 886 -4.56 5.33 7.30
C SER A 886 -3.75 4.28 8.07
N LEU A 887 -3.21 3.29 7.35
CA LEU A 887 -2.35 2.24 7.90
C LEU A 887 -1.20 2.75 8.79
N CYS A 888 -0.59 3.89 8.47
CA CYS A 888 0.54 4.44 9.23
C CYS A 888 0.17 5.05 10.58
N ARG A 889 -1.10 5.44 10.74
CA ARG A 889 -1.56 6.23 11.89
C ARG A 889 -2.53 5.45 12.75
N ASP A 890 -3.29 4.56 12.13
CA ASP A 890 -4.35 3.83 12.79
C ASP A 890 -3.79 2.77 13.74
N PHE A 891 -2.68 2.12 13.38
CA PHE A 891 -2.08 1.07 14.20
C PHE A 891 -0.85 1.57 14.96
N VAL A 892 -0.88 1.40 16.28
CA VAL A 892 0.24 1.67 17.18
C VAL A 892 0.72 0.35 17.77
N THR A 893 2.03 0.18 17.94
CA THR A 893 2.54 -0.97 18.68
C THR A 893 2.29 -0.78 20.18
N SER A 894 1.47 -1.63 20.78
CA SER A 894 1.26 -1.73 22.23
C SER A 894 2.19 -2.75 22.87
N THR A 895 2.65 -2.47 24.10
CA THR A 895 3.37 -3.43 24.97
C THR A 895 2.45 -4.17 25.93
N ALA A 896 1.16 -3.84 25.95
CA ALA A 896 0.12 -4.46 26.76
C ALA A 896 -1.01 -4.95 25.85
N PRO A 897 -0.92 -6.19 25.32
CA PRO A 897 -1.98 -6.78 24.51
C PRO A 897 -3.27 -6.92 25.32
N SER A 898 -4.41 -6.65 24.69
CA SER A 898 -5.72 -6.64 25.36
C SER A 898 -6.77 -7.49 24.65
N PRO A 899 -6.46 -8.75 24.26
CA PRO A 899 -7.39 -9.58 23.51
C PRO A 899 -8.70 -9.78 24.28
N GLY A 900 -9.84 -9.65 23.60
CA GLY A 900 -11.17 -9.87 24.16
C GLY A 900 -11.68 -8.76 25.08
N VAL A 901 -10.90 -7.71 25.30
CA VAL A 901 -11.29 -6.55 26.10
C VAL A 901 -12.13 -5.62 25.23
N ALA A 902 -13.44 -5.57 25.49
CA ALA A 902 -14.34 -4.73 24.71
C ALA A 902 -14.12 -3.25 25.06
N LYS A 903 -14.22 -2.35 24.07
CA LYS A 903 -14.16 -0.92 24.34
C LYS A 903 -15.55 -0.39 24.67
N PRO A 904 -15.78 0.15 25.89
CA PRO A 904 -17.08 0.72 26.22
C PRO A 904 -17.25 2.13 25.65
N VAL A 905 -18.50 2.52 25.44
CA VAL A 905 -18.89 3.91 25.18
C VAL A 905 -19.33 4.55 26.49
N VAL A 906 -18.69 5.67 26.85
CA VAL A 906 -19.04 6.46 28.03
C VAL A 906 -19.85 7.66 27.57
N THR A 907 -21.11 7.73 28.00
CA THR A 907 -21.99 8.87 27.74
C THR A 907 -22.31 9.56 29.06
N ALA A 908 -22.12 10.87 29.12
CA ALA A 908 -22.52 11.67 30.27
C ALA A 908 -23.66 12.60 29.88
N THR A 909 -24.66 12.73 30.75
CA THR A 909 -25.82 13.60 30.56
C THR A 909 -26.02 14.49 31.78
N ALA A 910 -26.24 15.78 31.54
CA ALA A 910 -26.53 16.78 32.56
C ALA A 910 -27.62 17.71 32.04
N ALA A 911 -28.64 17.99 32.86
CA ALA A 911 -29.65 18.99 32.55
C ALA A 911 -29.18 20.39 33.00
N PRO A 912 -29.51 21.47 32.28
CA PRO A 912 -29.27 22.82 32.77
C PRO A 912 -29.95 23.03 34.12
N VAL A 913 -29.25 23.66 35.06
CA VAL A 913 -29.77 24.00 36.40
C VAL A 913 -29.78 25.51 36.62
N ASN A 914 -30.54 25.99 37.58
CA ASN A 914 -30.48 27.39 37.98
C ASN A 914 -29.40 27.58 39.04
N TRP A 915 -28.75 28.74 39.06
CA TRP A 915 -27.76 29.09 40.07
C TRP A 915 -28.31 28.91 41.49
N GLY A 916 -27.52 28.29 42.37
CA GLY A 916 -27.92 27.96 43.74
C GLY A 916 -28.66 26.62 43.88
N THR A 917 -28.69 25.78 42.85
CA THR A 917 -29.25 24.42 42.91
C THR A 917 -28.17 23.38 42.56
N ALA A 918 -28.16 22.26 43.29
CA ALA A 918 -27.22 21.18 43.01
C ALA A 918 -27.54 20.55 41.64
N ALA A 919 -26.51 20.28 40.83
CA ALA A 919 -26.68 19.62 39.55
C ALA A 919 -26.45 18.11 39.68
N THR A 920 -27.08 17.34 38.81
CA THR A 920 -26.85 15.90 38.72
C THR A 920 -26.29 15.57 37.34
N VAL A 921 -25.17 14.84 37.34
CA VAL A 921 -24.56 14.28 36.13
C VAL A 921 -24.74 12.76 36.19
N THR A 922 -25.40 12.22 35.18
CA THR A 922 -25.52 10.75 35.02
C THR A 922 -24.54 10.30 33.95
N VAL A 923 -23.64 9.39 34.31
CA VAL A 923 -22.73 8.73 33.38
C VAL A 923 -23.24 7.32 33.14
N THR A 924 -23.35 6.93 31.87
CA THR A 924 -23.69 5.57 31.44
C THR A 924 -22.50 4.99 30.68
N VAL A 925 -22.14 3.75 30.99
CA VAL A 925 -21.07 3.01 30.33
C VAL A 925 -21.69 1.82 29.61
N SER A 926 -21.77 1.88 28.28
CA SER A 926 -22.40 0.83 27.47
C SER A 926 -21.36 0.00 26.72
N ALA A 927 -21.51 -1.33 26.75
CA ALA A 927 -20.60 -2.28 26.09
C ALA A 927 -21.33 -3.54 25.56
N GLY A 928 -22.33 -3.35 24.69
CA GLY A 928 -22.91 -4.48 23.93
C GLY A 928 -23.55 -5.60 24.75
N GLY A 929 -24.17 -5.27 25.88
CA GLY A 929 -24.77 -6.27 26.77
C GLY A 929 -23.82 -6.88 27.80
N LYS A 930 -22.51 -6.58 27.76
CA LYS A 930 -21.58 -6.89 28.87
C LYS A 930 -21.86 -5.94 30.06
N PRO A 931 -21.95 -6.45 31.30
CA PRO A 931 -22.04 -5.59 32.48
C PRO A 931 -20.79 -4.72 32.63
N ALA A 932 -20.96 -3.40 32.70
CA ALA A 932 -19.89 -2.48 32.99
C ALA A 932 -19.70 -2.38 34.51
N LEU A 933 -18.58 -2.93 34.98
CA LEU A 933 -18.12 -2.91 36.38
C LEU A 933 -16.97 -1.92 36.54
N GLY A 934 -16.65 -1.50 37.76
CA GLY A 934 -15.54 -0.57 38.02
C GLY A 934 -16.00 0.83 38.37
N THR A 935 -15.12 1.82 38.21
CA THR A 935 -15.32 3.19 38.70
C THR A 935 -15.31 4.22 37.58
N VAL A 936 -16.06 5.29 37.78
CA VAL A 936 -16.03 6.50 36.97
C VAL A 936 -15.56 7.67 37.85
N GLU A 937 -14.63 8.46 37.35
CA GLU A 937 -14.23 9.73 37.92
C GLU A 937 -14.73 10.88 37.05
N LEU A 938 -15.46 11.83 37.63
CA LEU A 938 -15.93 13.03 36.92
C LEU A 938 -14.95 14.18 37.20
N ARG A 939 -14.47 14.86 36.16
CA ARG A 939 -13.53 15.97 36.23
C ARG A 939 -14.03 17.22 35.52
N GLU A 940 -13.56 18.38 35.97
CA GLU A 940 -13.63 19.65 35.27
C GLU A 940 -12.20 20.21 35.13
N GLY A 941 -11.64 20.14 33.93
CA GLY A 941 -10.19 20.29 33.73
C GLY A 941 -9.41 19.32 34.61
N ASP A 942 -8.44 19.83 35.37
CA ASP A 942 -7.65 19.01 36.31
C ASP A 942 -8.36 18.73 37.64
N THR A 943 -9.53 19.34 37.90
CA THR A 943 -10.24 19.22 39.17
C THR A 943 -11.16 17.99 39.18
N ALA A 944 -10.90 17.04 40.07
CA ALA A 944 -11.81 15.92 40.31
C ALA A 944 -13.07 16.38 41.04
N ARG A 945 -14.23 16.23 40.40
CA ARG A 945 -15.56 16.54 40.93
C ARG A 945 -16.15 15.40 41.75
N GLY A 946 -15.67 14.17 41.54
CA GLY A 946 -15.99 13.01 42.37
C GLY A 946 -15.70 11.69 41.68
N THR A 947 -15.79 10.59 42.43
CA THR A 947 -15.64 9.22 41.93
C THR A 947 -16.85 8.39 42.36
N ALA A 948 -17.39 7.57 41.47
CA ALA A 948 -18.53 6.70 41.75
C ALA A 948 -18.34 5.32 41.10
N THR A 949 -18.76 4.26 41.80
CA THR A 949 -18.79 2.90 41.25
C THR A 949 -20.01 2.72 40.35
N LEU A 950 -19.85 2.01 39.24
CA LEU A 950 -20.96 1.67 38.36
C LEU A 950 -21.94 0.71 39.05
N SER A 951 -23.23 1.01 38.91
CA SER A 951 -24.34 0.13 39.26
C SER A 951 -25.30 0.07 38.07
N ALA A 952 -25.61 -1.14 37.59
CA ALA A 952 -26.39 -1.35 36.37
C ALA A 952 -25.92 -0.47 35.19
N ASN A 953 -24.60 -0.46 34.96
CA ASN A 953 -23.92 0.31 33.90
C ASN A 953 -23.98 1.84 34.06
N ARG A 954 -24.36 2.36 35.24
CA ARG A 954 -24.50 3.80 35.50
C ARG A 954 -23.77 4.26 36.76
N ALA A 955 -23.25 5.48 36.71
CA ALA A 955 -22.75 6.23 37.84
C ALA A 955 -23.46 7.60 37.87
N THR A 956 -23.82 8.07 39.06
CA THR A 956 -24.48 9.37 39.24
C THR A 956 -23.65 10.24 40.17
N PHE A 957 -23.42 11.49 39.76
CA PHE A 957 -22.67 12.48 40.51
C PHE A 957 -23.58 13.65 40.87
N THR A 958 -23.55 14.06 42.13
CA THR A 958 -24.18 15.30 42.57
C THR A 958 -23.10 16.37 42.65
N LEU A 959 -23.22 17.38 41.81
CA LEU A 959 -22.34 18.55 41.83
C LEU A 959 -22.86 19.59 42.82
N PRO A 960 -21.97 20.39 43.42
CA PRO A 960 -22.34 21.37 44.43
C PRO A 960 -23.33 22.44 43.93
N ALA A 961 -24.15 22.98 44.85
CA ALA A 961 -25.14 24.00 44.52
C ALA A 961 -24.55 25.40 44.25
N GLY A 962 -23.30 25.64 44.67
CA GLY A 962 -22.61 26.91 44.53
C GLY A 962 -21.73 27.03 43.28
N LEU A 963 -21.92 26.16 42.28
CA LEU A 963 -21.22 26.31 41.00
C LEU A 963 -21.47 27.69 40.40
N ALA A 964 -20.43 28.27 39.80
CA ALA A 964 -20.51 29.55 39.12
C ALA A 964 -21.55 29.49 37.99
N ALA A 965 -22.13 30.62 37.63
CA ALA A 965 -22.99 30.66 36.45
C ALA A 965 -22.17 30.54 35.16
N GLY A 966 -22.73 29.86 34.17
CA GLY A 966 -22.09 29.66 32.87
C GLY A 966 -22.03 28.20 32.43
N SER A 967 -21.09 27.93 31.52
CA SER A 967 -20.87 26.61 30.92
C SER A 967 -19.72 25.90 31.63
N HIS A 968 -19.98 24.69 32.13
CA HIS A 968 -19.01 23.80 32.76
C HIS A 968 -18.79 22.57 31.88
N GLU A 969 -17.60 22.40 31.33
CA GLU A 969 -17.24 21.22 30.55
C GLU A 969 -16.69 20.13 31.48
N LEU A 970 -17.40 19.00 31.52
CA LEU A 970 -17.10 17.89 32.42
C LEU A 970 -16.64 16.68 31.62
N THR A 971 -15.62 16.00 32.13
CA THR A 971 -15.08 14.74 31.57
C THR A 971 -15.33 13.60 32.55
N ALA A 972 -16.06 12.57 32.12
CA ALA A 972 -16.24 11.33 32.85
C ALA A 972 -15.20 10.30 32.39
N LEU A 973 -14.33 9.88 33.30
CA LEU A 973 -13.24 8.92 33.09
C LEU A 973 -13.62 7.57 33.69
N TYR A 974 -13.92 6.58 32.87
CA TYR A 974 -14.11 5.20 33.29
C TYR A 974 -12.76 4.47 33.34
N SER A 975 -12.46 3.82 34.47
CA SER A 975 -11.16 3.19 34.75
C SER A 975 -10.92 1.85 34.04
N GLY A 976 -11.95 1.25 33.43
CA GLY A 976 -11.87 -0.10 32.87
C GLY A 976 -12.20 -1.21 33.87
N SER A 977 -12.11 -2.44 33.38
CA SER A 977 -12.23 -3.70 34.13
C SER A 977 -11.50 -4.81 33.36
N ASP A 978 -11.49 -6.03 33.90
CA ASP A 978 -10.91 -7.21 33.21
C ASP A 978 -11.54 -7.50 31.83
N THR A 979 -12.74 -6.96 31.57
CA THR A 979 -13.49 -7.21 30.34
C THR A 979 -13.73 -5.97 29.49
N LEU A 980 -13.43 -4.77 30.03
CA LEU A 980 -13.66 -3.49 29.38
C LEU A 980 -12.45 -2.57 29.52
N SER A 981 -12.02 -1.94 28.43
CA SER A 981 -10.93 -0.97 28.50
C SER A 981 -11.36 0.30 29.24
N ALA A 982 -10.40 1.06 29.75
CA ALA A 982 -10.67 2.43 30.18
C ALA A 982 -11.24 3.26 29.01
N ALA A 983 -12.12 4.21 29.31
CA ALA A 983 -12.77 5.06 28.33
C ALA A 983 -13.22 6.37 28.95
N GLN A 984 -13.57 7.36 28.12
CA GLN A 984 -14.07 8.64 28.61
C GLN A 984 -15.19 9.21 27.75
N GLY A 985 -15.98 10.09 28.34
CA GLY A 985 -17.01 10.87 27.66
C GLY A 985 -17.09 12.27 28.26
N THR A 986 -17.51 13.26 27.46
CA THR A 986 -17.67 14.64 27.91
C THR A 986 -19.14 15.07 27.95
N VAL A 987 -19.46 16.04 28.80
CA VAL A 987 -20.77 16.68 28.86
C VAL A 987 -20.62 18.13 29.29
N THR A 988 -21.46 19.00 28.73
CA THR A 988 -21.56 20.40 29.17
C THR A 988 -22.74 20.57 30.12
N LEU A 989 -22.48 21.03 31.35
CA LEU A 989 -23.50 21.50 32.29
C LEU A 989 -23.64 23.02 32.17
N THR A 990 -24.87 23.51 32.04
CA THR A 990 -25.16 24.95 32.06
C THR A 990 -25.81 25.35 33.37
N VAL A 991 -25.22 26.32 34.07
CA VAL A 991 -25.78 26.94 35.28
C VAL A 991 -26.35 28.31 34.91
N ASN A 992 -27.68 28.41 34.90
CA ASN A 992 -28.43 29.58 34.46
C ASN A 992 -28.55 30.62 35.59
N LEU A 993 -28.25 31.88 35.25
CA LEU A 993 -28.62 33.01 36.09
C LEU A 993 -30.12 33.29 36.00
N PRO A 994 -30.72 33.86 37.06
CA PRO A 994 -32.05 34.47 36.94
C PRO A 994 -32.04 35.62 35.92
N PRO A 995 -33.21 36.07 35.43
CA PRO A 995 -33.31 37.14 34.45
C PRO A 995 -32.53 38.41 34.86
N ALA A 996 -31.92 39.08 33.88
CA ALA A 996 -31.18 40.32 34.15
C ALA A 996 -32.08 41.39 34.78
N TRP A 997 -31.55 42.14 35.74
CA TRP A 997 -32.25 43.27 36.34
C TRP A 997 -32.48 44.37 35.30
N THR A 998 -33.65 45.00 35.35
CA THR A 998 -33.99 46.14 34.49
C THR A 998 -34.65 47.23 35.30
N ALA A 999 -34.34 48.49 34.99
CA ALA A 999 -34.86 49.64 35.70
C ALA A 999 -36.40 49.78 35.62
N THR A 1000 -37.00 49.33 34.52
CA THR A 1000 -38.43 49.54 34.22
C THR A 1000 -39.34 48.47 34.81
N LYS A 1001 -38.82 47.28 35.12
CA LYS A 1001 -39.60 46.16 35.66
C LYS A 1001 -39.87 46.36 37.16
N ILE A 1002 -41.09 46.02 37.57
CA ILE A 1002 -41.47 45.90 38.97
C ILE A 1002 -41.05 44.52 39.47
N TYR A 1003 -40.47 44.48 40.67
CA TYR A 1003 -40.09 43.25 41.37
C TYR A 1003 -40.76 43.20 42.74
N ASN A 1004 -41.27 42.03 43.11
CA ASN A 1004 -41.90 41.77 44.41
C ASN A 1004 -40.95 40.98 45.32
N THR A 1005 -41.30 40.89 46.61
CA THR A 1005 -40.57 40.06 47.58
C THR A 1005 -40.36 38.65 47.04
N GLY A 1006 -39.12 38.17 47.06
CA GLY A 1006 -38.76 36.83 46.59
C GLY A 1006 -38.30 36.77 45.13
N ASP A 1007 -38.51 37.82 44.33
CA ASP A 1007 -38.02 37.87 42.94
C ASP A 1007 -36.50 37.84 42.89
N LYS A 1008 -35.95 37.04 41.99
CA LYS A 1008 -34.50 36.94 41.74
C LYS A 1008 -34.13 37.61 40.42
N VAL A 1009 -33.02 38.32 40.42
CA VAL A 1009 -32.43 38.95 39.22
C VAL A 1009 -30.92 38.74 39.18
N SER A 1010 -30.34 38.87 38.00
CA SER A 1010 -28.90 38.94 37.83
C SER A 1010 -28.43 40.34 37.43
N LEU A 1011 -27.26 40.73 37.93
CA LEU A 1011 -26.58 41.96 37.54
C LEU A 1011 -25.08 41.74 37.70
N ASP A 1012 -24.29 42.03 36.66
CA ASP A 1012 -22.83 41.89 36.65
C ASP A 1012 -22.35 40.50 37.12
N GLY A 1013 -23.07 39.44 36.72
CA GLY A 1013 -22.77 38.05 37.07
C GLY A 1013 -23.19 37.61 38.48
N LYS A 1014 -23.72 38.53 39.30
CA LYS A 1014 -24.18 38.27 40.66
C LYS A 1014 -25.70 38.07 40.72
N VAL A 1015 -26.16 37.31 41.70
CA VAL A 1015 -27.59 37.05 41.92
C VAL A 1015 -28.12 37.90 43.06
N TYR A 1016 -29.26 38.53 42.85
CA TYR A 1016 -29.93 39.37 43.85
C TYR A 1016 -31.36 38.90 44.10
N LEU A 1017 -31.79 38.95 45.35
CA LEU A 1017 -33.14 38.66 45.82
C LEU A 1017 -33.82 39.93 46.31
N ALA A 1018 -35.02 40.23 45.82
CA ALA A 1018 -35.84 41.34 46.31
C ALA A 1018 -36.40 41.01 47.70
N SER A 1019 -36.12 41.87 48.68
CA SER A 1019 -36.60 41.76 50.06
C SER A 1019 -38.02 42.28 50.23
N TRP A 1020 -38.40 43.24 49.39
CA TRP A 1020 -39.72 43.87 49.32
C TRP A 1020 -39.94 44.42 47.91
N TRP A 1021 -41.12 44.96 47.65
CA TRP A 1021 -41.47 45.58 46.38
C TRP A 1021 -40.45 46.65 45.96
N THR A 1022 -39.99 46.62 44.70
CA THR A 1022 -39.06 47.62 44.18
C THR A 1022 -39.18 47.81 42.67
N GLN A 1023 -38.89 49.03 42.20
CA GLN A 1023 -38.75 49.40 40.80
C GLN A 1023 -37.65 50.45 40.67
N ASN A 1024 -36.85 50.41 39.59
CA ASN A 1024 -35.79 51.38 39.30
C ASN A 1024 -34.69 51.55 40.37
N GLN A 1025 -34.64 50.70 41.40
CA GLN A 1025 -33.54 50.69 42.38
C GLN A 1025 -32.54 49.62 41.98
N LYS A 1026 -31.34 50.03 41.56
CA LYS A 1026 -30.28 49.12 41.09
C LYS A 1026 -29.77 48.24 42.24
N PRO A 1027 -29.62 46.92 42.07
CA PRO A 1027 -28.95 46.06 43.04
C PRO A 1027 -27.52 46.53 43.37
N GLY A 1028 -27.10 46.42 44.64
CA GLY A 1028 -25.74 46.74 45.10
C GLY A 1028 -25.67 47.60 46.36
N ASP A 1029 -26.72 48.36 46.70
CA ASP A 1029 -26.79 49.11 47.97
C ASP A 1029 -26.98 48.15 49.16
N PRO A 1030 -26.06 48.12 50.16
CA PRO A 1030 -26.18 47.28 51.35
C PRO A 1030 -27.48 47.48 52.15
N ASN A 1031 -28.10 48.65 52.06
CA ASN A 1031 -29.37 48.95 52.75
C ASN A 1031 -30.57 49.00 51.80
N GLY A 1032 -30.36 48.76 50.50
CA GLY A 1032 -31.39 48.80 49.47
C GLY A 1032 -32.34 47.59 49.48
N PRO A 1033 -33.28 47.50 48.51
CA PRO A 1033 -34.27 46.41 48.44
C PRO A 1033 -33.69 45.05 48.05
N TRP A 1034 -32.49 45.03 47.48
CA TRP A 1034 -31.85 43.82 46.94
C TRP A 1034 -30.86 43.19 47.92
N GLN A 1035 -30.93 41.88 48.08
CA GLN A 1035 -29.96 41.07 48.82
C GLN A 1035 -29.07 40.33 47.84
N GLU A 1036 -27.76 40.55 47.88
CA GLU A 1036 -26.81 39.77 47.10
C GLU A 1036 -26.73 38.34 47.65
N LEU A 1037 -27.13 37.37 46.83
CA LEU A 1037 -26.97 35.95 47.10
C LEU A 1037 -25.57 35.55 46.64
N ALA A 1038 -24.78 35.00 47.56
CA ALA A 1038 -23.49 34.41 47.24
C ALA A 1038 -23.37 33.07 47.98
N LEU A 1039 -22.74 32.09 47.32
CA LEU A 1039 -22.49 30.76 47.87
C LEU A 1039 -21.00 30.45 47.72
N THR A 1040 -20.44 29.74 48.69
CA THR A 1040 -19.21 28.97 48.46
C THR A 1040 -19.54 27.85 47.48
N GLU A 1041 -18.53 27.28 46.83
CA GLU A 1041 -18.75 26.23 45.84
C GLU A 1041 -19.58 25.06 46.40
N ASP A 1042 -19.28 24.59 47.62
CA ASP A 1042 -20.03 23.55 48.35
C ASP A 1042 -21.46 23.96 48.79
N GLY A 1043 -21.92 25.15 48.43
CA GLY A 1043 -23.30 25.61 48.61
C GLY A 1043 -23.59 26.27 49.96
N ARG A 1044 -22.57 26.58 50.78
CA ARG A 1044 -22.77 27.37 52.00
C ARG A 1044 -22.96 28.84 51.66
N THR A 1045 -23.83 29.53 52.38
CA THR A 1045 -24.06 30.96 52.15
C THR A 1045 -22.82 31.76 52.47
N ILE A 1046 -22.39 32.65 51.57
CA ILE A 1046 -21.33 33.63 51.83
C ILE A 1046 -21.96 34.89 52.38
N TRP A 1047 -21.32 35.49 53.38
CA TRP A 1047 -21.71 36.79 53.88
C TRP A 1047 -21.52 37.86 52.80
N THR A 1048 -22.56 38.62 52.50
CA THR A 1048 -22.48 39.82 51.66
C THR A 1048 -23.13 41.00 52.39
N ALA A 1049 -22.65 42.21 52.11
CA ALA A 1049 -23.08 43.42 52.81
C ALA A 1049 -24.61 43.66 52.71
N SER A 1050 -25.21 43.35 51.56
CA SER A 1050 -26.63 43.58 51.31
C SER A 1050 -27.53 42.41 51.72
N ARG A 1051 -26.99 41.25 52.08
CA ARG A 1051 -27.76 40.07 52.49
C ARG A 1051 -28.31 40.23 53.90
N ILE A 1052 -29.56 39.84 54.08
CA ILE A 1052 -30.24 39.81 55.38
C ILE A 1052 -30.06 38.42 55.99
N PHE A 1053 -29.70 38.38 57.27
CA PHE A 1053 -29.55 37.15 58.04
C PHE A 1053 -30.38 37.24 59.32
N ASN A 1054 -31.10 36.18 59.68
CA ASN A 1054 -31.89 36.04 60.90
C ASN A 1054 -31.11 35.28 61.98
N ALA A 1055 -31.59 35.28 63.22
CA ALA A 1055 -30.97 34.48 64.28
C ALA A 1055 -30.86 32.99 63.88
N GLY A 1056 -29.67 32.40 64.01
CA GLY A 1056 -29.38 31.02 63.64
C GLY A 1056 -28.91 30.80 62.20
N ASP A 1057 -28.99 31.81 61.32
CA ASP A 1057 -28.46 31.68 59.96
C ASP A 1057 -26.93 31.54 59.98
N GLN A 1058 -26.40 30.64 59.16
CA GLN A 1058 -24.96 30.38 59.09
C GLN A 1058 -24.36 30.90 57.78
N VAL A 1059 -23.16 31.48 57.88
CA VAL A 1059 -22.44 32.08 56.76
C VAL A 1059 -20.96 31.75 56.78
N SER A 1060 -20.35 31.68 55.61
CA SER A 1060 -18.90 31.71 55.47
C SER A 1060 -18.39 33.13 55.25
N TYR A 1061 -17.35 33.50 55.98
CA TYR A 1061 -16.66 34.79 55.85
C TYR A 1061 -15.18 34.63 56.21
N ALA A 1062 -14.28 35.14 55.37
CA ALA A 1062 -12.83 35.09 55.58
C ALA A 1062 -12.26 33.70 55.96
N GLY A 1063 -12.83 32.63 55.38
CA GLY A 1063 -12.39 31.24 55.63
C GLY A 1063 -12.99 30.57 56.88
N HIS A 1064 -13.75 31.30 57.68
CA HIS A 1064 -14.41 30.79 58.90
C HIS A 1064 -15.93 30.65 58.72
N SER A 1065 -16.56 29.85 59.59
CA SER A 1065 -18.01 29.68 59.68
C SER A 1065 -18.57 30.48 60.86
N TYR A 1066 -19.63 31.25 60.63
CA TYR A 1066 -20.29 32.06 61.64
C TYR A 1066 -21.79 31.80 61.67
N GLU A 1067 -22.40 31.93 62.85
CA GLU A 1067 -23.84 31.92 63.06
C GLU A 1067 -24.30 33.29 63.55
N SER A 1068 -25.37 33.84 62.99
CA SER A 1068 -25.96 35.10 63.46
C SER A 1068 -26.71 34.90 64.77
N LYS A 1069 -26.39 35.73 65.77
CA LYS A 1069 -27.04 35.73 67.09
C LYS A 1069 -28.45 36.35 67.05
N TRP A 1070 -28.68 37.29 66.11
CA TRP A 1070 -29.95 37.99 65.87
C TRP A 1070 -30.00 38.51 64.43
N TRP A 1071 -31.10 39.18 64.05
CA TRP A 1071 -31.24 39.79 62.72
C TRP A 1071 -30.09 40.76 62.43
N THR A 1072 -29.41 40.60 61.30
CA THR A 1072 -28.30 41.48 60.91
C THR A 1072 -28.21 41.66 59.39
N ARG A 1073 -27.67 42.82 59.01
CA ARG A 1073 -27.38 43.22 57.63
C ARG A 1073 -26.23 44.21 57.64
N ASN A 1074 -25.33 44.14 56.66
CA ASN A 1074 -24.19 45.06 56.50
C ASN A 1074 -23.25 45.19 57.73
N GLN A 1075 -23.27 44.21 58.63
CA GLN A 1075 -22.33 44.10 59.75
C GLN A 1075 -21.50 42.85 59.52
N ALA A 1076 -20.22 42.99 59.15
CA ALA A 1076 -19.37 41.86 58.82
C ALA A 1076 -19.04 41.01 60.07
N PRO A 1077 -18.87 39.68 59.93
CA PRO A 1077 -18.35 38.84 61.00
C PRO A 1077 -16.93 39.25 61.42
N GLY A 1078 -16.60 39.15 62.71
CA GLY A 1078 -15.26 39.42 63.26
C GLY A 1078 -15.22 40.30 64.52
N ASP A 1079 -16.25 41.10 64.78
CA ASP A 1079 -16.38 41.86 66.02
C ASP A 1079 -16.87 40.94 67.17
N PRO A 1080 -16.12 40.79 68.29
CA PRO A 1080 -16.55 39.99 69.45
C PRO A 1080 -17.90 40.42 70.03
N SER A 1081 -18.21 41.72 69.97
CA SER A 1081 -19.49 42.30 70.41
C SER A 1081 -20.54 42.35 69.29
N GLY A 1082 -20.16 41.93 68.09
CA GLY A 1082 -20.99 41.95 66.90
C GLY A 1082 -22.06 40.85 66.85
N PRO A 1083 -22.88 40.87 65.78
CA PRO A 1083 -24.04 40.00 65.62
C PRO A 1083 -23.67 38.55 65.27
N TRP A 1084 -22.39 38.23 65.10
CA TRP A 1084 -21.92 36.93 64.64
C TRP A 1084 -21.22 36.16 65.76
N LYS A 1085 -21.48 34.85 65.83
CA LYS A 1085 -20.79 33.88 66.68
C LYS A 1085 -19.93 32.99 65.80
N LEU A 1086 -18.62 32.97 66.03
CA LEU A 1086 -17.70 32.05 65.34
C LEU A 1086 -18.04 30.60 65.74
N LEU A 1087 -18.18 29.73 64.75
CA LEU A 1087 -18.44 28.30 64.93
C LEU A 1087 -17.17 27.46 64.75
N SER A 1088 -16.43 27.70 63.68
CA SER A 1088 -15.23 26.96 63.28
C SER A 1088 -14.33 27.78 62.37
#